data_AF-A0A2E7KRU8-F1
#
_entry.id   AF-A0A2E7KRU8-F1
#
_cell.length_a   1.000
_cell.length_b   1.000
_cell.length_c   1.000
_cell.angle_alpha   90.00
_cell.angle_beta   90.00
_cell.angle_gamma   90.00
#
_symmetry.space_group_name_H-M   'P 1'
#
loop_
_entity.id
_entity.type
_entity.pdbx_description
1 polymer ?
#
loop_
_entity_poly.entity_id
_entity_poly.type
_entity_poly.pdbx_seq_one_letter_code
_entity_poly.pdbx_strand_id
1 'polypeptide(L)'
;MDEGHAFDSRLAALRERGFEVVAPTGELASQEMLYIEEQADLASTIKSMVLDLPPHWDEQKHTFLTRLINPLEAASVEIELRQLLRHHRPWVLLAERVRGKWSEEGRTVELSRILERLDAVDDAIVMGSPRILSMIEDVSPMRNIEPILVEIERRNLDRLQALQGMMEMLSERGWDISSLHRGTIYERFEEAERIHSMDDVLSRCQRKIENGIRPFGHNIAERMWGAISSAQKAGSVQELNEIESEIDAVYSDLNRRFEAVESRIASWQSEGFQVDVRLPLLASEMIHWEQKIPTIAENIEASHAIWARMEVHLVQWPEFRRLAERTRGHLDALESLDVLLQGLVAKTEAVRDASKNRLELWSRHGIDTSTWSSLIESEPRGVLEELDTHQPFIDLVIPLIEQLQSLDTSIDGSSRVAELLVDLRSAGAGLNEVELARDWLQLAQNRRIRHREYLDRARIELATLWPANLDPNSLNLSEYEQTITDLESHGTILSESKPKPIQRDPRLSHLIEGLKGEIDDWRFLGWSVDGLLEMLAQDPVKLGLDLPGIRAAMSSHEQRIKRLEPLPWGLNVDLAERVLSELRRPECLVELDEDFQTMMQTLANAEGTVDPDFEFVPFIPNSPYSTIEKRLPVLVPMSEEVVETQADLQPVEEVEVEISENEVEMIDEIKSTSSDDIKDELVIKTQQILEPDKSIRTLVGVGESESWEELFSPPLDVRVQRLIRLALLLEGTESNDLNKRLARIAKRLEEWTAERLSRRHASSGNGLLKDAKELGIRLADIPGPGAVLPLSKDEYPLPKSSDLRGIEDAIHRLEKAVILPSAMVPMAPSIES
;
A
#
# COMPACT_ATOMS: atom_id res chain seq x y z
N MET A 1 22.63 16.88 133.54
CA MET A 1 22.46 18.28 133.10
C MET A 1 23.68 18.83 132.36
N ASP A 2 24.79 18.09 132.21
CA ASP A 2 26.02 18.60 131.54
C ASP A 2 26.23 18.14 130.08
N GLU A 3 25.48 17.16 129.57
CA GLU A 3 25.72 16.63 128.20
C GLU A 3 25.19 17.55 127.10
N GLY A 4 24.07 18.27 127.33
CA GLY A 4 23.49 19.18 126.33
C GLY A 4 24.39 20.35 125.95
N HIS A 5 25.07 20.97 126.93
CA HIS A 5 25.99 22.09 126.68
C HIS A 5 27.27 21.66 125.93
N ALA A 6 27.74 20.42 126.13
CA ALA A 6 28.86 19.87 125.38
C ALA A 6 28.51 19.61 123.91
N PHE A 7 27.28 19.17 123.62
CA PHE A 7 26.81 18.99 122.24
C PHE A 7 26.59 20.33 121.52
N ASP A 8 26.02 21.33 122.20
CA ASP A 8 25.79 22.65 121.60
C ASP A 8 27.10 23.34 121.20
N SER A 9 28.16 23.20 122.01
CA SER A 9 29.49 23.75 121.68
C SER A 9 30.18 23.02 120.52
N ARG A 10 30.02 21.70 120.41
CA ARG A 10 30.53 20.91 119.28
C ARG A 10 29.77 21.22 117.99
N LEU A 11 28.45 21.33 118.05
CA LEU A 11 27.61 21.75 116.92
C LEU A 11 27.92 23.19 116.49
N ALA A 12 28.19 24.09 117.42
CA ALA A 12 28.64 25.45 117.10
C ALA A 12 29.99 25.44 116.36
N ALA A 13 30.95 24.62 116.79
CA ALA A 13 32.24 24.47 116.10
C ALA A 13 32.08 23.91 114.67
N LEU A 14 31.16 22.97 114.45
CA LEU A 14 30.86 22.45 113.11
C LEU A 14 30.17 23.50 112.22
N ARG A 15 29.28 24.32 112.78
CA ARG A 15 28.63 25.44 112.07
C ARG A 15 29.63 26.55 111.73
N GLU A 16 30.59 26.84 112.61
CA GLU A 16 31.69 27.78 112.34
C GLU A 16 32.59 27.30 111.18
N ARG A 17 32.73 25.99 111.01
CA ARG A 17 33.45 25.36 109.90
C ARG A 17 32.63 25.33 108.59
N GLY A 18 31.38 25.80 108.63
CA GLY A 18 30.50 25.98 107.48
C GLY A 18 29.61 24.79 107.14
N PHE A 19 29.31 23.91 108.10
CA PHE A 19 28.41 22.76 107.92
C PHE A 19 27.01 23.01 108.50
N GLU A 20 25.97 22.56 107.79
CA GLU A 20 24.60 22.57 108.27
C GLU A 20 24.31 21.27 109.04
N VAL A 21 24.29 21.37 110.37
CA VAL A 21 24.10 20.21 111.26
C VAL A 21 22.91 20.39 112.18
N VAL A 22 22.07 19.36 112.25
CA VAL A 22 20.92 19.22 113.17
C VAL A 22 21.34 18.43 114.40
N ALA A 23 20.85 18.81 115.58
CA ALA A 23 21.16 18.11 116.83
C ALA A 23 20.53 16.70 116.83
N PRO A 24 21.30 15.63 117.06
CA PRO A 24 20.75 14.27 117.18
C PRO A 24 19.95 14.12 118.48
N THR A 25 18.91 13.29 118.44
CA THR A 25 17.97 13.10 119.56
C THR A 25 17.71 11.62 119.78
N GLY A 26 17.94 11.11 121.01
CA GLY A 26 17.71 9.71 121.38
C GLY A 26 18.83 9.10 122.24
N GLU A 27 18.72 7.82 122.59
CA GLU A 27 19.69 7.08 123.42
C GLU A 27 21.07 6.87 122.72
N LEU A 28 21.13 7.06 121.39
CA LEU A 28 22.34 6.92 120.56
C LEU A 28 22.96 8.26 120.13
N ALA A 29 22.49 9.39 120.68
CA ALA A 29 22.87 10.73 120.24
C ALA A 29 24.40 11.01 120.30
N SER A 30 25.12 10.39 121.24
CA SER A 30 26.59 10.51 121.32
C SER A 30 27.32 9.80 120.18
N GLN A 31 26.83 8.65 119.72
CA GLN A 31 27.38 7.93 118.57
C GLN A 31 27.05 8.64 117.26
N GLU A 32 25.83 9.18 117.14
CA GLU A 32 25.42 9.99 115.99
C GLU A 32 26.23 11.28 115.89
N MET A 33 26.56 11.94 117.02
CA MET A 33 27.44 13.10 117.02
C MET A 33 28.87 12.78 116.58
N LEU A 34 29.44 11.67 117.06
CA LEU A 34 30.77 11.22 116.61
C LEU A 34 30.76 10.89 115.12
N TYR A 35 29.71 10.23 114.63
CA TYR A 35 29.55 9.96 113.21
C TYR A 35 29.45 11.24 112.37
N ILE A 36 28.71 12.25 112.83
CA ILE A 36 28.63 13.56 112.16
C ILE A 36 29.97 14.29 112.18
N GLU A 37 30.72 14.24 113.28
CA GLU A 37 32.08 14.81 113.38
C GLU A 37 33.04 14.11 112.40
N GLU A 38 33.02 12.78 112.33
CA GLU A 38 33.79 12.00 111.36
C GLU A 38 33.41 12.35 109.91
N GLN A 39 32.12 12.45 109.61
CA GLN A 39 31.64 12.85 108.29
C GLN A 39 31.97 14.32 107.96
N ALA A 40 32.00 15.21 108.95
CA ALA A 40 32.41 16.60 108.76
C ALA A 40 33.92 16.74 108.51
N ASP A 41 34.74 15.92 109.17
CA ASP A 41 36.17 15.85 108.88
C ASP A 41 36.42 15.27 107.48
N LEU A 42 35.70 14.22 107.08
CA LEU A 42 35.69 13.71 105.70
C LEU A 42 35.21 14.76 104.70
N ALA A 43 34.14 15.49 105.00
CA ALA A 43 33.65 16.58 104.15
C ALA A 43 34.69 17.69 104.01
N SER A 44 35.47 17.98 105.06
CA SER A 44 36.53 19.00 105.02
C SER A 44 37.72 18.59 104.15
N THR A 45 38.11 17.31 104.18
CA THR A 45 39.16 16.79 103.29
C THR A 45 38.68 16.77 101.84
N ILE A 46 37.45 16.34 101.58
CA ILE A 46 36.86 16.38 100.24
C ILE A 46 36.72 17.82 99.74
N LYS A 47 36.29 18.76 100.60
CA LYS A 47 36.22 20.19 100.27
C LYS A 47 37.56 20.75 99.83
N SER A 48 38.67 20.34 100.45
CA SER A 48 40.01 20.73 99.99
C SER A 48 40.34 20.16 98.60
N MET A 49 40.01 18.90 98.33
CA MET A 49 40.23 18.27 97.01
C MET A 49 39.35 18.90 95.91
N VAL A 50 38.12 19.30 96.25
CA VAL A 50 37.20 20.01 95.33
C VAL A 50 37.69 21.43 95.06
N LEU A 51 38.28 22.12 96.05
CA LEU A 51 38.86 23.45 95.86
C LEU A 51 40.07 23.43 94.92
N ASP A 52 40.84 22.34 94.95
CA ASP A 52 41.99 22.08 94.07
C ASP A 52 41.59 21.65 92.64
N LEU A 53 40.29 21.61 92.32
CA LEU A 53 39.84 21.38 90.94
C LEU A 53 40.18 22.58 90.04
N PRO A 54 40.67 22.33 88.81
CA PRO A 54 40.96 23.33 87.80
C PRO A 54 39.75 24.21 87.44
N PRO A 55 39.99 25.43 86.91
CA PRO A 55 38.92 26.40 86.61
C PRO A 55 37.93 25.92 85.53
N HIS A 56 38.32 24.97 84.67
CA HIS A 56 37.42 24.43 83.65
C HIS A 56 36.32 23.50 84.23
N TRP A 57 36.36 23.17 85.52
CA TRP A 57 35.34 22.38 86.23
C TRP A 57 34.51 23.23 87.23
N ASP A 58 34.46 24.54 87.07
CA ASP A 58 33.84 25.45 88.04
C ASP A 58 32.35 25.16 88.31
N GLU A 59 31.60 24.65 87.32
CA GLU A 59 30.20 24.23 87.48
C GLU A 59 30.07 23.01 88.40
N GLN A 60 30.89 21.98 88.16
CA GLN A 60 30.93 20.78 88.99
C GLN A 60 31.49 21.10 90.38
N LYS A 61 32.46 22.01 90.47
CA LYS A 61 33.02 22.53 91.72
C LYS A 61 31.94 23.19 92.60
N HIS A 62 31.11 24.05 92.04
CA HIS A 62 29.99 24.66 92.78
C HIS A 62 28.96 23.61 93.23
N THR A 63 28.66 22.63 92.37
CA THR A 63 27.72 21.54 92.68
C THR A 63 28.21 20.67 93.85
N PHE A 64 29.50 20.33 93.87
CA PHE A 64 30.09 19.57 94.98
C PHE A 64 30.20 20.41 96.26
N LEU A 65 30.63 21.67 96.17
CA LEU A 65 30.76 22.54 97.35
C LEU A 65 29.42 22.82 98.04
N THR A 66 28.33 22.92 97.29
CA THR A 66 26.97 23.11 97.84
C THR A 66 26.46 21.85 98.53
N ARG A 67 26.68 20.66 97.96
CA ARG A 67 26.33 19.37 98.58
C ARG A 67 27.15 19.09 99.86
N LEU A 68 28.43 19.46 99.86
CA LEU A 68 29.33 19.30 101.02
C LEU A 68 29.00 20.22 102.22
N ILE A 69 28.03 21.12 102.10
CA ILE A 69 27.49 21.88 103.24
C ILE A 69 26.80 20.90 104.22
N ASN A 70 26.21 19.82 103.71
CA ASN A 70 25.66 18.74 104.51
C ASN A 70 26.71 17.63 104.71
N PRO A 71 27.21 17.39 105.94
CA PRO A 71 28.27 16.40 106.17
C PRO A 71 27.83 14.97 105.83
N LEU A 72 26.53 14.66 105.89
CA LEU A 72 26.02 13.31 105.60
C LEU A 72 26.15 12.92 104.11
N GLU A 73 26.29 13.90 103.21
CA GLU A 73 26.46 13.65 101.78
C GLU A 73 27.92 13.41 101.38
N ALA A 74 28.87 13.58 102.30
CA ALA A 74 30.32 13.52 102.05
C ALA A 74 30.74 12.25 101.31
N ALA A 75 30.29 11.08 101.76
CA ALA A 75 30.62 9.80 101.13
C ALA A 75 30.12 9.69 99.67
N SER A 76 28.95 10.28 99.36
CA SER A 76 28.40 10.26 97.99
C SER A 76 29.21 11.17 97.05
N VAL A 77 29.54 12.37 97.53
CA VAL A 77 30.36 13.34 96.79
C VAL A 77 31.77 12.79 96.57
N GLU A 78 32.33 12.07 97.54
CA GLU A 78 33.64 11.43 97.40
C GLU A 78 33.66 10.39 96.27
N ILE A 79 32.61 9.56 96.17
CA ILE A 79 32.52 8.53 95.13
C ILE A 79 32.41 9.18 93.75
N GLU A 80 31.54 10.19 93.59
CA GLU A 80 31.36 10.93 92.34
C GLU A 80 32.64 11.69 91.94
N LEU A 81 33.28 12.37 92.89
CA LEU A 81 34.54 13.08 92.68
C LEU A 81 35.64 12.11 92.23
N ARG A 82 35.78 10.95 92.90
CA ARG A 82 36.78 9.94 92.52
C ARG A 82 36.47 9.32 91.16
N GLN A 83 35.20 9.17 90.77
CA GLN A 83 34.83 8.71 89.43
C GLN A 83 35.23 9.73 88.36
N LEU A 84 34.95 11.02 88.59
CA LEU A 84 35.39 12.09 87.69
C LEU A 84 36.92 12.14 87.56
N LEU A 85 37.63 12.09 88.69
CA LEU A 85 39.10 12.08 88.69
C LEU A 85 39.66 10.84 87.99
N ARG A 86 38.99 9.67 88.04
CA ARG A 86 39.45 8.48 87.30
C ARG A 86 39.34 8.63 85.80
N HIS A 87 38.31 9.31 85.32
CA HIS A 87 38.06 9.49 83.89
C HIS A 87 38.89 10.61 83.30
N HIS A 88 39.09 11.70 84.04
CA HIS A 88 39.69 12.93 83.52
C HIS A 88 41.08 13.21 84.08
N ARG A 89 41.35 12.93 85.37
CA ARG A 89 42.60 13.30 86.05
C ARG A 89 43.23 12.15 86.88
N PRO A 90 43.50 10.97 86.31
CA PRO A 90 44.01 9.84 87.09
C PRO A 90 45.42 10.07 87.65
N TRP A 91 46.20 11.01 87.07
CA TRP A 91 47.49 11.42 87.61
C TRP A 91 47.39 12.08 88.99
N VAL A 92 46.26 12.74 89.30
CA VAL A 92 46.01 13.33 90.62
C VAL A 92 45.78 12.24 91.66
N LEU A 93 44.99 11.20 91.31
CA LEU A 93 44.76 10.05 92.19
C LEU A 93 46.06 9.25 92.44
N LEU A 94 46.93 9.15 91.43
CA LEU A 94 48.26 8.56 91.57
C LEU A 94 49.16 9.44 92.45
N ALA A 95 49.15 10.75 92.24
CA ALA A 95 49.92 11.69 93.05
C ALA A 95 49.47 11.71 94.51
N GLU A 96 48.18 11.58 94.80
CA GLU A 96 47.66 11.43 96.17
C GLU A 96 48.14 10.15 96.84
N ARG A 97 48.09 9.03 96.12
CA ARG A 97 48.60 7.74 96.62
C ARG A 97 50.08 7.79 96.96
N VAL A 98 50.87 8.52 96.16
CA VAL A 98 52.33 8.56 96.26
C VAL A 98 52.81 9.81 97.02
N ARG A 99 51.90 10.68 97.48
CA ARG A 99 52.18 11.93 98.20
C ARG A 99 53.11 11.71 99.40
N GLY A 100 52.93 10.60 100.12
CA GLY A 100 53.81 10.20 101.22
C GLY A 100 55.27 10.08 100.79
N LYS A 101 55.56 9.36 99.70
CA LYS A 101 56.92 9.18 99.18
C LYS A 101 57.56 10.50 98.73
N TRP A 102 56.79 11.34 98.05
CA TRP A 102 57.25 12.68 97.65
C TRP A 102 57.51 13.61 98.85
N SER A 103 56.76 13.44 99.95
CA SER A 103 56.95 14.20 101.19
C SER A 103 58.18 13.76 101.98
N GLU A 104 58.47 12.45 102.02
CA GLU A 104 59.67 11.89 102.67
C GLU A 104 60.96 12.38 102.01
N GLU A 105 60.92 12.65 100.71
CA GLU A 105 62.04 13.20 99.94
C GLU A 105 62.06 14.75 99.90
N GLY A 106 61.06 15.42 100.46
CA GLY A 106 60.97 16.89 100.49
C GLY A 106 60.64 17.56 99.16
N ARG A 107 60.10 16.83 98.17
CA ARG A 107 59.87 17.29 96.79
C ARG A 107 58.39 17.58 96.45
N THR A 108 57.58 17.92 97.45
CA THR A 108 56.14 18.16 97.27
C THR A 108 55.80 19.34 96.35
N VAL A 109 56.65 20.38 96.35
CA VAL A 109 56.49 21.56 95.46
C VAL A 109 56.79 21.21 94.00
N GLU A 110 57.70 20.27 93.75
CA GLU A 110 57.96 19.78 92.39
C GLU A 110 56.76 18.99 91.87
N LEU A 111 56.19 18.12 92.72
CA LEU A 111 54.98 17.38 92.39
C LEU A 111 53.80 18.32 92.08
N SER A 112 53.55 19.35 92.88
CA SER A 112 52.46 20.30 92.61
C SER A 112 52.66 21.04 91.29
N ARG A 113 53.89 21.46 90.97
CA ARG A 113 54.21 22.11 89.69
C ARG A 113 54.04 21.17 88.48
N ILE A 114 54.35 19.89 88.64
CA ILE A 114 54.12 18.88 87.60
C ILE A 114 52.60 18.72 87.38
N LEU A 115 51.81 18.63 88.44
CA LEU A 115 50.36 18.50 88.36
C LEU A 115 49.72 19.72 87.68
N GLU A 116 50.09 20.94 88.08
CA GLU A 116 49.59 22.18 87.46
C GLU A 116 49.85 22.23 85.94
N ARG A 117 51.03 21.77 85.51
CA ARG A 117 51.37 21.71 84.07
C ARG A 117 50.58 20.63 83.33
N LEU A 118 50.38 19.47 83.94
CA LEU A 118 49.55 18.41 83.37
C LEU A 118 48.08 18.83 83.27
N ASP A 119 47.57 19.56 84.26
CA ASP A 119 46.19 20.08 84.29
C ASP A 119 45.95 21.21 83.27
N ALA A 120 47.01 21.86 82.78
CA ALA A 120 46.94 22.85 81.72
C ALA A 120 46.93 22.23 80.31
N VAL A 121 47.18 20.92 80.21
CA VAL A 121 47.17 20.16 78.96
C VAL A 121 45.89 19.33 78.89
N ASP A 122 45.42 19.06 77.68
CA ASP A 122 44.28 18.18 77.43
C ASP A 122 44.50 16.78 78.03
N ASP A 123 43.52 16.32 78.83
CA ASP A 123 43.46 15.03 79.49
C ASP A 123 43.85 13.87 78.55
N ALA A 124 43.39 13.90 77.29
CA ALA A 124 43.63 12.83 76.33
C ALA A 124 45.12 12.69 75.95
N ILE A 125 45.86 13.80 75.90
CA ILE A 125 47.29 13.81 75.59
C ILE A 125 48.10 13.27 76.77
N VAL A 126 47.71 13.66 77.99
CA VAL A 126 48.31 13.17 79.22
C VAL A 126 48.09 11.66 79.37
N MET A 127 46.87 11.18 79.10
CA MET A 127 46.53 9.75 79.11
C MET A 127 47.27 8.95 78.03
N GLY A 128 47.58 9.57 76.89
CA GLY A 128 48.42 8.99 75.84
C GLY A 128 49.90 8.83 76.21
N SER A 129 50.34 9.32 77.37
CA SER A 129 51.72 9.24 77.86
C SER A 129 51.81 8.51 79.21
N PRO A 130 51.67 7.17 79.24
CA PRO A 130 51.74 6.39 80.49
C PRO A 130 53.11 6.51 81.18
N ARG A 131 54.14 6.93 80.43
CA ARG A 131 55.50 7.12 80.90
C ARG A 131 55.62 8.23 81.96
N ILE A 132 54.82 9.30 81.86
CA ILE A 132 54.79 10.31 82.92
C ILE A 132 54.14 9.75 84.19
N LEU A 133 53.06 8.99 84.05
CA LEU A 133 52.35 8.39 85.19
C LEU A 133 53.25 7.45 85.99
N SER A 134 54.01 6.58 85.30
CA SER A 134 54.99 5.70 85.96
C SER A 134 56.12 6.49 86.63
N MET A 135 56.58 7.58 86.02
CA MET A 135 57.66 8.40 86.58
C MET A 135 57.25 9.20 87.81
N ILE A 136 55.96 9.56 87.91
CA ILE A 136 55.36 10.15 89.12
C ILE A 136 55.24 9.09 90.23
N GLU A 137 54.92 7.85 89.88
CA GLU A 137 54.81 6.73 90.83
C GLU A 137 56.17 6.31 91.44
N ASP A 138 57.23 6.35 90.62
CA ASP A 138 58.60 6.00 90.99
C ASP A 138 59.40 7.17 91.59
N VAL A 139 58.80 8.35 91.77
CA VAL A 139 59.45 9.57 92.30
C VAL A 139 60.73 9.92 91.52
N SER A 140 60.65 9.87 90.18
CA SER A 140 61.80 10.14 89.31
C SER A 140 62.36 11.58 89.49
N PRO A 141 63.66 11.82 89.18
CA PRO A 141 64.22 13.16 89.23
C PRO A 141 63.64 14.05 88.13
N MET A 142 63.46 15.34 88.42
CA MET A 142 62.88 16.33 87.50
C MET A 142 63.58 16.38 86.14
N ARG A 143 64.91 16.16 86.09
CA ARG A 143 65.69 16.11 84.84
C ARG A 143 65.17 15.06 83.85
N ASN A 144 64.56 13.99 84.34
CA ASN A 144 63.98 12.94 83.50
C ASN A 144 62.51 13.22 83.16
N ILE A 145 61.77 13.88 84.05
CA ILE A 145 60.34 14.20 83.88
C ILE A 145 60.14 15.37 82.91
N GLU A 146 60.98 16.40 83.01
CA GLU A 146 60.92 17.63 82.20
C GLU A 146 60.86 17.40 80.67
N PRO A 147 61.74 16.57 80.04
CA PRO A 147 61.68 16.37 78.59
C PRO A 147 60.33 15.77 78.14
N ILE A 148 59.72 14.90 78.95
CA ILE A 148 58.44 14.27 78.60
C ILE A 148 57.29 15.26 78.78
N LEU A 149 57.33 16.11 79.82
CA LEU A 149 56.36 17.21 79.98
C LEU A 149 56.40 18.17 78.79
N VAL A 150 57.60 18.58 78.36
CA VAL A 150 57.79 19.45 77.19
C VAL A 150 57.29 18.77 75.91
N GLU A 151 57.50 17.46 75.74
CA GLU A 151 56.94 16.71 74.62
C GLU A 151 55.40 16.71 74.62
N ILE A 152 54.76 16.59 75.78
CA ILE A 152 53.30 16.62 75.93
C ILE A 152 52.75 18.04 75.65
N GLU A 153 53.36 19.07 76.23
CA GLU A 153 52.98 20.47 75.99
C GLU A 153 53.13 20.85 74.51
N ARG A 154 54.23 20.42 73.87
CA ARG A 154 54.46 20.63 72.44
C ARG A 154 53.37 19.97 71.60
N ARG A 155 53.00 18.72 71.89
CA ARG A 155 51.91 18.02 71.18
C ARG A 155 50.57 18.76 71.32
N ASN A 156 50.31 19.37 72.47
CA ASN A 156 49.11 20.17 72.68
C ASN A 156 49.15 21.48 71.85
N LEU A 157 50.28 22.18 71.86
CA LEU A 157 50.48 23.38 71.05
C LEU A 157 50.37 23.10 69.55
N ASP A 158 50.99 22.03 69.06
CA ASP A 158 50.94 21.63 67.66
C ASP A 158 49.48 21.36 67.22
N ARG A 159 48.66 20.74 68.08
CA ARG A 159 47.22 20.54 67.83
C ARG A 159 46.46 21.87 67.80
N LEU A 160 46.67 22.75 68.76
CA LEU A 160 46.00 24.05 68.78
C LEU A 160 46.33 24.89 67.54
N GLN A 161 47.59 24.85 67.08
CA GLN A 161 48.01 25.50 65.84
C GLN A 161 47.36 24.88 64.60
N ALA A 162 47.27 23.54 64.53
CA ALA A 162 46.58 22.87 63.43
C ALA A 162 45.09 23.26 63.36
N LEU A 163 44.41 23.32 64.52
CA LEU A 163 43.02 23.74 64.62
C LEU A 163 42.84 25.19 64.17
N GLN A 164 43.72 26.10 64.60
CA GLN A 164 43.71 27.49 64.14
C GLN A 164 43.91 27.59 62.62
N GLY A 165 44.86 26.85 62.04
CA GLY A 165 45.06 26.81 60.60
C GLY A 165 43.84 26.28 59.84
N MET A 166 43.13 25.28 60.37
CA MET A 166 41.87 24.79 59.80
C MET A 166 40.77 25.86 59.88
N MET A 167 40.65 26.56 61.01
CA MET A 167 39.68 27.65 61.15
C MET A 167 39.95 28.79 60.15
N GLU A 168 41.20 29.20 60.00
CA GLU A 168 41.57 30.25 59.03
C GLU A 168 41.19 29.84 57.60
N MET A 169 41.55 28.63 57.18
CA MET A 169 41.23 28.10 55.84
C MET A 169 39.72 28.02 55.59
N LEU A 170 38.94 27.55 56.56
CA LEU A 170 37.48 27.50 56.43
C LEU A 170 36.85 28.90 56.40
N SER A 171 37.49 29.88 57.07
CA SER A 171 36.99 31.26 57.13
C SER A 171 37.15 31.96 55.80
N GLU A 172 38.30 31.77 55.15
CA GLU A 172 38.61 32.32 53.83
C GLU A 172 37.66 31.75 52.76
N ARG A 173 37.22 30.50 52.94
CA ARG A 173 36.24 29.85 52.06
C ARG A 173 34.79 30.25 52.35
N GLY A 174 34.54 30.97 53.45
CA GLY A 174 33.24 31.56 53.78
C GLY A 174 32.32 30.69 54.66
N TRP A 175 32.87 29.71 55.37
CA TRP A 175 32.10 28.93 56.36
C TRP A 175 31.92 29.70 57.68
N ASP A 176 30.79 29.49 58.35
CA ASP A 176 30.58 30.01 59.71
C ASP A 176 31.34 29.14 60.73
N ILE A 177 32.28 29.75 61.44
CA ILE A 177 33.19 29.12 62.41
C ILE A 177 32.71 29.39 63.84
N SER A 178 31.56 30.05 64.01
CA SER A 178 31.03 30.39 65.33
C SER A 178 30.87 29.17 66.26
N SER A 179 30.56 27.99 65.71
CA SER A 179 30.51 26.71 66.45
C SER A 179 31.87 26.23 66.96
N LEU A 180 32.94 26.44 66.17
CA LEU A 180 34.30 25.98 66.46
C LEU A 180 35.01 26.73 67.59
N HIS A 181 34.41 27.81 68.10
CA HIS A 181 34.94 28.57 69.24
C HIS A 181 34.45 28.03 70.60
N ARG A 182 33.54 27.04 70.60
CA ARG A 182 32.93 26.48 71.81
C ARG A 182 33.29 25.01 71.97
N GLY A 183 33.31 24.52 73.21
CA GLY A 183 33.54 23.12 73.53
C GLY A 183 35.01 22.77 73.81
N THR A 184 35.22 21.48 74.08
CA THR A 184 36.55 20.89 74.31
C THR A 184 37.36 20.85 73.00
N ILE A 185 38.68 20.70 73.10
CA ILE A 185 39.56 20.66 71.92
C ILE A 185 39.15 19.52 70.97
N TYR A 186 38.76 18.36 71.51
CA TYR A 186 38.28 17.22 70.73
C TYR A 186 37.01 17.55 69.94
N GLU A 187 35.98 18.11 70.60
CA GLU A 187 34.73 18.49 69.94
C GLU A 187 34.95 19.54 68.84
N ARG A 188 35.89 20.47 69.07
CA ARG A 188 36.28 21.47 68.08
C ARG A 188 36.96 20.85 66.86
N PHE A 189 37.77 19.81 67.05
CA PHE A 189 38.36 19.06 65.93
C PHE A 189 37.30 18.25 65.17
N GLU A 190 36.40 17.56 65.86
CA GLU A 190 35.32 16.82 65.19
C GLU A 190 34.43 17.74 64.36
N GLU A 191 34.07 18.90 64.90
CA GLU A 191 33.30 19.90 64.17
C GLU A 191 34.09 20.51 63.00
N ALA A 192 35.41 20.68 63.14
CA ALA A 192 36.26 21.22 62.07
C ALA A 192 36.40 20.21 60.92
N GLU A 193 36.59 18.94 61.24
CA GLU A 193 36.60 17.84 60.28
C GLU A 193 35.26 17.69 59.58
N ARG A 194 34.14 17.85 60.32
CA ARG A 194 32.80 17.85 59.74
C ARG A 194 32.65 18.95 58.69
N ILE A 195 32.98 20.20 59.02
CA ILE A 195 32.90 21.33 58.08
C ILE A 195 33.88 21.13 56.91
N HIS A 196 35.08 20.63 57.16
CA HIS A 196 36.05 20.34 56.12
C HIS A 196 35.54 19.29 55.12
N SER A 197 34.91 18.21 55.61
CA SER A 197 34.30 17.19 54.75
C SER A 197 33.19 17.76 53.85
N MET A 198 32.43 18.75 54.35
CA MET A 198 31.41 19.45 53.58
C MET A 198 32.03 20.36 52.51
N ASP A 199 33.13 21.03 52.84
CA ASP A 199 33.89 21.87 51.91
C ASP A 199 34.48 21.08 50.73
N ASP A 200 34.92 19.85 50.99
CA ASP A 200 35.38 18.92 49.95
C ASP A 200 34.25 18.57 48.98
N VAL A 201 33.03 18.32 49.49
CA VAL A 201 31.84 18.06 48.65
C VAL A 201 31.49 19.32 47.84
N LEU A 202 31.47 20.50 48.46
CA LEU A 202 31.22 21.76 47.74
C LEU A 202 32.23 21.98 46.62
N SER A 203 33.53 21.80 46.89
CA SER A 203 34.58 21.98 45.90
C SER A 203 34.41 21.05 44.70
N ARG A 204 33.98 19.80 44.93
CA ARG A 204 33.63 18.87 43.84
C ARG A 204 32.43 19.37 43.04
N CYS A 205 31.37 19.80 43.72
CA CYS A 205 30.17 20.32 43.07
C CYS A 205 30.47 21.57 42.22
N GLN A 206 31.26 22.51 42.74
CA GLN A 206 31.68 23.71 42.01
C GLN A 206 32.47 23.36 40.75
N ARG A 207 33.43 22.42 40.83
CA ARG A 207 34.17 21.94 39.65
C ARG A 207 33.26 21.26 38.64
N LYS A 208 32.29 20.46 39.08
CA LYS A 208 31.29 19.82 38.21
C LYS A 208 30.42 20.86 37.50
N ILE A 209 29.97 21.90 38.19
CA ILE A 209 29.19 22.97 37.56
C ILE A 209 30.03 23.69 36.51
N GLU A 210 31.27 24.08 36.85
CA GLU A 210 32.11 24.87 35.97
C GLU A 210 32.56 24.11 34.71
N ASN A 211 33.01 22.86 34.88
CA ASN A 211 33.53 22.07 33.78
C ASN A 211 32.43 21.29 33.05
N GLY A 212 31.37 20.92 33.76
CA GLY A 212 30.36 19.99 33.29
C GLY A 212 29.06 20.66 32.86
N ILE A 213 28.57 21.69 33.57
CA ILE A 213 27.24 22.28 33.30
C ILE A 213 27.36 23.60 32.56
N ARG A 214 28.33 24.45 32.93
CA ARG A 214 28.52 25.78 32.32
C ARG A 214 28.74 25.74 30.80
N PRO A 215 29.42 24.73 30.21
CA PRO A 215 29.53 24.63 28.76
C PRO A 215 28.18 24.47 28.03
N PHE A 216 27.17 23.86 28.67
CA PHE A 216 25.84 23.67 28.09
C PHE A 216 24.92 24.89 28.28
N GLY A 217 25.09 25.63 29.36
CA GLY A 217 24.25 26.80 29.61
C GLY A 217 24.62 27.61 30.86
N HIS A 218 24.69 28.92 30.68
CA HIS A 218 24.99 29.86 31.77
C HIS A 218 23.90 29.90 32.83
N ASN A 219 22.62 29.96 32.44
CA ASN A 219 21.50 30.12 33.37
C ASN A 219 21.35 28.94 34.35
N ILE A 220 21.58 27.71 33.87
CA ILE A 220 21.49 26.51 34.69
C ILE A 220 22.65 26.48 35.68
N ALA A 221 23.86 26.82 35.23
CA ALA A 221 25.04 26.91 36.08
C ALA A 221 24.87 27.96 37.20
N GLU A 222 24.39 29.16 36.88
CA GLU A 222 24.17 30.21 37.89
C GLU A 222 23.10 29.82 38.94
N ARG A 223 22.05 29.10 38.52
CA ARG A 223 21.04 28.57 39.46
C ARG A 223 21.66 27.58 40.44
N MET A 224 22.50 26.67 39.95
CA MET A 224 23.19 25.66 40.79
C MET A 224 24.23 26.31 41.71
N TRP A 225 24.94 27.33 41.24
CA TRP A 225 25.83 28.16 42.07
C TRP A 225 25.09 28.87 43.20
N GLY A 226 23.89 29.40 42.91
CA GLY A 226 22.99 29.96 43.93
C GLY A 226 22.60 28.93 45.00
N ALA A 227 22.22 27.72 44.58
CA ALA A 227 21.86 26.62 45.47
C ALA A 227 23.02 26.19 46.38
N ILE A 228 24.23 26.05 45.82
CA ILE A 228 25.46 25.79 46.58
C ILE A 228 25.69 26.89 47.63
N SER A 229 25.56 28.15 47.23
CA SER A 229 25.79 29.29 48.12
C SER A 229 24.78 29.33 49.28
N SER A 230 23.53 28.87 49.06
CA SER A 230 22.55 28.73 50.14
C SER A 230 22.88 27.57 51.09
N ALA A 231 23.29 26.40 50.57
CA ALA A 231 23.63 25.27 51.41
C ALA A 231 24.90 25.49 52.23
N GLN A 232 25.87 26.23 51.68
CA GLN A 232 27.05 26.66 52.43
C GLN A 232 26.65 27.50 53.65
N LYS A 233 25.64 28.37 53.52
CA LYS A 233 25.14 29.19 54.64
C LYS A 233 24.30 28.39 55.64
N ALA A 234 23.58 27.37 55.18
CA ALA A 234 22.75 26.53 56.04
C ALA A 234 23.58 25.56 56.90
N GLY A 235 24.77 25.15 56.44
CA GLY A 235 25.71 24.36 57.25
C GLY A 235 25.25 22.92 57.53
N SER A 236 24.26 22.43 56.77
CA SER A 236 23.72 21.06 56.87
C SER A 236 24.37 20.11 55.86
N VAL A 237 24.75 18.91 56.32
CA VAL A 237 25.31 17.84 55.46
C VAL A 237 24.26 17.28 54.51
N GLN A 238 22.99 17.20 54.95
CA GLN A 238 21.92 16.59 54.18
C GLN A 238 21.58 17.44 52.95
N GLU A 239 21.36 18.74 53.13
CA GLU A 239 21.07 19.67 52.03
C GLU A 239 22.19 19.69 50.98
N LEU A 240 23.43 19.53 51.44
CA LEU A 240 24.61 19.54 50.58
C LEU A 240 24.72 18.26 49.74
N ASN A 241 24.39 17.11 50.31
CA ASN A 241 24.29 15.84 49.59
C ASN A 241 23.10 15.84 48.61
N GLU A 242 21.98 16.45 48.99
CA GLU A 242 20.82 16.61 48.11
C GLU A 242 21.20 17.46 46.89
N ILE A 243 21.89 18.58 47.08
CA ILE A 243 22.39 19.42 45.98
C ILE A 243 23.43 18.70 45.14
N GLU A 244 24.34 17.93 45.74
CA GLU A 244 25.29 17.09 44.97
C GLU A 244 24.54 16.11 44.05
N SER A 245 23.49 15.47 44.58
CA SER A 245 22.65 14.56 43.79
C SER A 245 21.86 15.27 42.70
N GLU A 246 21.37 16.50 42.94
CA GLU A 246 20.68 17.31 41.94
C GLU A 246 21.64 17.74 40.82
N ILE A 247 22.86 18.17 41.16
CA ILE A 247 23.91 18.53 40.20
C ILE A 247 24.29 17.33 39.34
N ASP A 248 24.45 16.15 39.95
CA ASP A 248 24.78 14.92 39.22
C ASP A 248 23.63 14.48 38.30
N ALA A 249 22.38 14.64 38.74
CA ALA A 249 21.21 14.38 37.91
C ALA A 249 21.14 15.34 36.71
N VAL A 250 21.36 16.64 36.92
CA VAL A 250 21.36 17.64 35.85
C VAL A 250 22.52 17.40 34.87
N TYR A 251 23.72 17.12 35.37
CA TYR A 251 24.88 16.84 34.53
C TYR A 251 24.68 15.58 33.68
N SER A 252 24.16 14.51 34.27
CA SER A 252 23.89 13.26 33.54
C SER A 252 22.76 13.42 32.50
N ASP A 253 21.71 14.19 32.79
CA ASP A 253 20.65 14.51 31.82
C ASP A 253 21.20 15.29 30.62
N LEU A 254 22.00 16.32 30.86
CA LEU A 254 22.61 17.14 29.80
C LEU A 254 23.52 16.29 28.89
N ASN A 255 24.38 15.45 29.48
CA ASN A 255 25.24 14.55 28.69
C ASN A 255 24.42 13.52 27.89
N ARG A 256 23.38 12.93 28.50
CA ARG A 256 22.51 11.98 27.80
C ARG A 256 21.82 12.62 26.60
N ARG A 257 21.32 13.84 26.77
CA ARG A 257 20.67 14.62 25.70
C ARG A 257 21.67 14.99 24.62
N PHE A 258 22.87 15.40 24.99
CA PHE A 258 23.95 15.69 24.06
C PHE A 258 24.33 14.46 23.21
N GLU A 259 24.54 13.30 23.83
CA GLU A 259 24.80 12.04 23.12
C GLU A 259 23.64 11.63 22.20
N ALA A 260 22.39 11.85 22.64
CA ALA A 260 21.21 11.58 21.82
C ALA A 260 21.14 12.49 20.58
N VAL A 261 21.46 13.78 20.73
CA VAL A 261 21.53 14.76 19.63
C VAL A 261 22.65 14.40 18.65
N GLU A 262 23.85 14.11 19.15
CA GLU A 262 25.00 13.73 18.32
C GLU A 262 24.73 12.43 17.55
N SER A 263 24.22 11.40 18.23
CA SER A 263 23.92 10.11 17.58
C SER A 263 22.83 10.23 16.53
N ARG A 264 21.82 11.08 16.74
CA ARG A 264 20.76 11.31 15.75
C ARG A 264 21.30 12.02 14.51
N ILE A 265 22.10 13.07 14.68
CA ILE A 265 22.73 13.77 13.56
C ILE A 265 23.70 12.83 12.82
N ALA A 266 24.48 12.02 13.54
CA ALA A 266 25.36 11.03 12.95
C ALA A 266 24.59 9.99 12.12
N SER A 267 23.43 9.53 12.60
CA SER A 267 22.59 8.59 11.84
C SER A 267 22.14 9.19 10.50
N TRP A 268 21.69 10.45 10.49
CA TRP A 268 21.27 11.12 9.26
C TRP A 268 22.43 11.33 8.28
N GLN A 269 23.61 11.68 8.80
CA GLN A 269 24.82 11.79 7.97
C GLN A 269 25.23 10.42 7.38
N SER A 270 25.07 9.34 8.13
CA SER A 270 25.36 7.98 7.64
C SER A 270 24.38 7.49 6.58
N GLU A 271 23.13 7.94 6.63
CA GLU A 271 22.10 7.70 5.62
C GLU A 271 22.32 8.53 4.34
N GLY A 272 23.25 9.49 4.37
CA GLY A 272 23.63 10.33 3.23
C GLY A 272 22.96 11.71 3.19
N PHE A 273 22.26 12.12 4.27
CA PHE A 273 21.69 13.46 4.36
C PHE A 273 22.76 14.50 4.73
N GLN A 274 22.76 15.61 4.01
CA GLN A 274 23.65 16.74 4.27
C GLN A 274 23.01 17.63 5.33
N VAL A 275 23.42 17.41 6.59
CA VAL A 275 23.15 18.32 7.70
C VAL A 275 24.39 19.18 7.90
N ASP A 276 24.24 20.51 7.89
CA ASP A 276 25.32 21.51 8.03
C ASP A 276 25.94 21.53 9.43
N VAL A 277 26.51 20.39 9.84
CA VAL A 277 27.13 20.17 11.14
C VAL A 277 28.41 19.38 10.96
N ARG A 278 29.49 19.85 11.59
CA ARG A 278 30.69 19.06 11.78
C ARG A 278 30.61 18.42 13.15
N LEU A 279 30.57 17.09 13.19
CA LEU A 279 30.67 16.33 14.43
C LEU A 279 32.15 16.20 14.86
N PRO A 280 32.46 16.20 16.17
CA PRO A 280 31.55 16.31 17.32
C PRO A 280 31.01 17.74 17.53
N LEU A 281 29.82 17.84 18.12
CA LEU A 281 29.17 19.11 18.43
C LEU A 281 29.85 19.83 19.61
N LEU A 282 29.70 21.14 19.66
CA LEU A 282 30.03 21.89 20.87
C LEU A 282 28.87 21.81 21.87
N ALA A 283 29.17 21.65 23.16
CA ALA A 283 28.16 21.60 24.23
C ALA A 283 27.22 22.82 24.23
N SER A 284 27.72 24.00 23.85
CA SER A 284 26.93 25.23 23.75
C SER A 284 25.89 25.21 22.63
N GLU A 285 26.07 24.36 21.63
CA GLU A 285 25.18 24.26 20.46
C GLU A 285 24.04 23.25 20.67
N MET A 286 24.09 22.44 21.74
CA MET A 286 23.12 21.39 22.02
C MET A 286 21.67 21.91 21.97
N ILE A 287 21.37 22.98 22.70
CA ILE A 287 20.00 23.52 22.81
C ILE A 287 19.48 23.98 21.44
N HIS A 288 20.35 24.60 20.64
CA HIS A 288 19.99 25.05 19.30
C HIS A 288 19.68 23.85 18.38
N TRP A 289 20.46 22.78 18.48
CA TRP A 289 20.22 21.56 17.69
C TRP A 289 19.00 20.77 18.15
N GLU A 290 18.72 20.72 19.45
CA GLU A 290 17.48 20.12 19.97
C GLU A 290 16.23 20.80 19.42
N GLN A 291 16.27 22.12 19.21
CA GLN A 291 15.17 22.86 18.61
C GLN A 291 15.01 22.58 17.11
N LYS A 292 16.12 22.33 16.39
CA LYS A 292 16.13 22.07 14.94
C LYS A 292 15.89 20.61 14.56
N ILE A 293 16.19 19.66 15.44
CA ILE A 293 16.03 18.22 15.18
C ILE A 293 14.61 17.85 14.75
N PRO A 294 13.53 18.34 15.40
CA PRO A 294 12.16 18.00 14.98
C PRO A 294 11.87 18.42 13.54
N THR A 295 12.24 19.64 13.16
CA THR A 295 11.97 20.13 11.79
C THR A 295 12.81 19.38 10.76
N ILE A 296 14.05 19.03 11.08
CA ILE A 296 14.90 18.20 10.22
C ILE A 296 14.32 16.79 10.09
N ALA A 297 13.81 16.21 11.19
CA ALA A 297 13.18 14.90 11.18
C ALA A 297 11.93 14.86 10.29
N GLU A 298 11.05 15.86 10.42
CA GLU A 298 9.86 16.01 9.56
C GLU A 298 10.25 16.10 8.07
N ASN A 299 11.29 16.89 7.76
CA ASN A 299 11.81 17.03 6.40
C ASN A 299 12.39 15.71 5.86
N ILE A 300 13.10 14.94 6.69
CA ILE A 300 13.63 13.62 6.32
C ILE A 300 12.50 12.63 6.07
N GLU A 301 11.48 12.59 6.94
CA GLU A 301 10.29 11.75 6.77
C GLU A 301 9.54 12.09 5.47
N ALA A 302 9.37 13.39 5.17
CA ALA A 302 8.81 13.84 3.90
C ALA A 302 9.66 13.36 2.70
N SER A 303 10.99 13.44 2.79
CA SER A 303 11.89 12.92 1.75
C SER A 303 11.71 11.42 1.52
N HIS A 304 11.53 10.63 2.58
CA HIS A 304 11.29 9.20 2.49
C HIS A 304 9.92 8.89 1.87
N ALA A 305 8.89 9.66 2.23
CA ALA A 305 7.55 9.49 1.66
C ALA A 305 7.54 9.78 0.15
N ILE A 306 8.21 10.86 -0.29
CA ILE A 306 8.38 11.18 -1.71
C ILE A 306 9.17 10.07 -2.42
N TRP A 307 10.25 9.58 -1.80
CA TRP A 307 11.07 8.51 -2.36
C TRP A 307 10.30 7.21 -2.56
N ALA A 308 9.52 6.78 -1.57
CA ALA A 308 8.72 5.55 -1.66
C ALA A 308 7.72 5.59 -2.82
N ARG A 309 7.10 6.74 -3.05
CA ARG A 309 6.23 6.95 -4.22
C ARG A 309 7.02 6.94 -5.53
N MET A 310 8.17 7.60 -5.53
CA MET A 310 9.02 7.74 -6.72
C MET A 310 9.65 6.42 -7.16
N GLU A 311 9.93 5.49 -6.24
CA GLU A 311 10.60 4.22 -6.52
C GLU A 311 9.89 3.38 -7.58
N VAL A 312 8.56 3.33 -7.54
CA VAL A 312 7.74 2.63 -8.54
C VAL A 312 7.97 3.19 -9.95
N HIS A 313 8.02 4.52 -10.08
CA HIS A 313 8.26 5.18 -11.36
C HIS A 313 9.73 5.07 -11.81
N LEU A 314 10.69 5.05 -10.87
CA LEU A 314 12.12 4.90 -11.20
C LEU A 314 12.48 3.52 -11.73
N VAL A 315 11.71 2.48 -11.42
CA VAL A 315 11.85 1.16 -12.07
C VAL A 315 11.55 1.27 -13.57
N GLN A 316 10.52 2.04 -13.94
CA GLN A 316 10.15 2.27 -15.34
C GLN A 316 11.10 3.26 -16.04
N TRP A 317 11.67 4.22 -15.29
CA TRP A 317 12.56 5.27 -15.82
C TRP A 317 13.92 5.31 -15.09
N PRO A 318 14.82 4.34 -15.34
CA PRO A 318 16.08 4.22 -14.61
C PRO A 318 17.06 5.38 -14.83
N GLU A 319 16.90 6.15 -15.92
CA GLU A 319 17.72 7.32 -16.24
C GLU A 319 17.62 8.43 -15.17
N PHE A 320 16.47 8.57 -14.51
CA PHE A 320 16.25 9.59 -13.47
C PHE A 320 16.74 9.15 -12.08
N ARG A 321 17.11 7.87 -11.88
CA ARG A 321 17.50 7.34 -10.57
C ARG A 321 18.72 8.07 -10.00
N ARG A 322 19.76 8.27 -10.81
CA ARG A 322 20.99 8.96 -10.36
C ARG A 322 20.73 10.40 -9.93
N LEU A 323 19.84 11.10 -10.65
CA LEU A 323 19.45 12.46 -10.30
C LEU A 323 18.68 12.47 -8.98
N ALA A 324 17.71 11.56 -8.84
CA ALA A 324 16.88 11.41 -7.65
C ALA A 324 17.70 11.08 -6.39
N GLU A 325 18.67 10.16 -6.49
CA GLU A 325 19.56 9.80 -5.38
C GLU A 325 20.40 10.99 -4.92
N ARG A 326 20.89 11.79 -5.87
CA ARG A 326 21.65 13.01 -5.56
C ARG A 326 20.79 14.06 -4.86
N THR A 327 19.55 14.26 -5.30
CA THR A 327 18.65 15.26 -4.70
C THR A 327 18.14 14.84 -3.33
N ARG A 328 17.95 13.53 -3.08
CA ARG A 328 17.46 13.01 -1.80
C ARG A 328 18.33 13.40 -0.60
N GLY A 329 19.65 13.46 -0.78
CA GLY A 329 20.59 13.81 0.30
C GLY A 329 20.53 15.28 0.72
N HIS A 330 19.93 16.16 -0.08
CA HIS A 330 19.84 17.59 0.20
C HIS A 330 18.46 17.93 0.77
N LEU A 331 18.41 18.32 2.05
CA LEU A 331 17.16 18.68 2.73
C LEU A 331 16.51 19.96 2.17
N ASP A 332 17.32 20.89 1.68
CA ASP A 332 16.82 22.12 1.03
C ASP A 332 16.20 21.86 -0.36
N ALA A 333 16.41 20.65 -0.90
CA ALA A 333 15.99 20.29 -2.26
C ALA A 333 14.69 19.45 -2.27
N LEU A 334 13.92 19.42 -1.17
CA LEU A 334 12.66 18.68 -1.07
C LEU A 334 11.66 19.06 -2.17
N GLU A 335 11.48 20.35 -2.43
CA GLU A 335 10.59 20.81 -3.51
C GLU A 335 11.06 20.31 -4.86
N SER A 336 12.38 20.27 -5.10
CA SER A 336 12.91 19.74 -6.36
C SER A 336 12.69 18.23 -6.51
N LEU A 337 12.76 17.48 -5.39
CA LEU A 337 12.46 16.05 -5.36
C LEU A 337 10.97 15.81 -5.67
N ASP A 338 10.08 16.64 -5.13
CA ASP A 338 8.64 16.56 -5.42
C ASP A 338 8.33 16.93 -6.87
N VAL A 339 8.98 17.96 -7.42
CA VAL A 339 8.86 18.30 -8.86
C VAL A 339 9.34 17.15 -9.75
N LEU A 340 10.42 16.45 -9.37
CA LEU A 340 10.87 15.25 -10.09
C LEU A 340 9.84 14.13 -10.01
N LEU A 341 9.23 13.89 -8.84
CA LEU A 341 8.14 12.92 -8.69
C LEU A 341 6.95 13.30 -9.59
N GLN A 342 6.49 14.55 -9.56
CA GLN A 342 5.39 15.02 -10.39
C GLN A 342 5.70 14.85 -11.89
N GLY A 343 6.92 15.16 -12.31
CA GLY A 343 7.37 14.95 -13.70
C GLY A 343 7.40 13.48 -14.11
N LEU A 344 7.81 12.59 -13.21
CA LEU A 344 7.80 11.13 -13.43
C LEU A 344 6.37 10.58 -13.50
N VAL A 345 5.48 11.01 -12.60
CA VAL A 345 4.06 10.66 -12.60
C VAL A 345 3.42 11.08 -13.92
N ALA A 346 3.59 12.34 -14.32
CA ALA A 346 3.06 12.86 -15.58
C ALA A 346 3.58 12.09 -16.79
N LYS A 347 4.87 11.71 -16.82
CA LYS A 347 5.42 10.85 -17.88
C LYS A 347 4.77 9.47 -17.89
N THR A 348 4.60 8.83 -16.74
CA THR A 348 3.96 7.51 -16.68
C THR A 348 2.49 7.55 -17.07
N GLU A 349 1.75 8.59 -16.67
CA GLU A 349 0.37 8.80 -17.07
C GLU A 349 0.26 9.08 -18.57
N ALA A 350 1.11 9.94 -19.13
CA ALA A 350 1.12 10.19 -20.57
C ALA A 350 1.38 8.92 -21.39
N VAL A 351 2.29 8.05 -20.95
CA VAL A 351 2.53 6.74 -21.59
C VAL A 351 1.33 5.82 -21.43
N ARG A 352 0.72 5.77 -20.23
CA ARG A 352 -0.49 4.98 -19.98
C ARG A 352 -1.62 5.40 -20.91
N ASP A 353 -1.86 6.70 -21.04
CA ASP A 353 -2.92 7.26 -21.88
C ASP A 353 -2.64 7.01 -23.37
N ALA A 354 -1.39 7.16 -23.81
CA ALA A 354 -0.98 6.83 -25.17
C ALA A 354 -1.24 5.35 -25.49
N SER A 355 -0.86 4.44 -24.58
CA SER A 355 -1.13 3.00 -24.73
C SER A 355 -2.63 2.70 -24.74
N LYS A 356 -3.43 3.28 -23.84
CA LYS A 356 -4.89 3.11 -23.80
C LYS A 356 -5.55 3.59 -25.11
N ASN A 357 -5.19 4.79 -25.58
CA ASN A 357 -5.72 5.34 -26.82
C ASN A 357 -5.42 4.44 -28.04
N ARG A 358 -4.21 3.84 -28.09
CA ARG A 358 -3.85 2.90 -29.15
C ARG A 358 -4.64 1.60 -29.07
N LEU A 359 -4.77 1.01 -27.88
CA LEU A 359 -5.57 -0.20 -27.70
C LEU A 359 -7.06 0.04 -27.97
N GLU A 360 -7.59 1.22 -27.64
CA GLU A 360 -8.95 1.62 -28.03
C GLU A 360 -9.11 1.67 -29.56
N LEU A 361 -8.11 2.18 -30.28
CA LEU A 361 -8.13 2.18 -31.74
C LEU A 361 -8.11 0.74 -32.29
N TRP A 362 -7.23 -0.12 -31.77
CA TRP A 362 -7.12 -1.51 -32.24
C TRP A 362 -8.37 -2.33 -31.91
N SER A 363 -8.96 -2.14 -30.72
CA SER A 363 -10.20 -2.81 -30.32
C SER A 363 -11.42 -2.39 -31.13
N ARG A 364 -11.48 -1.15 -31.65
CA ARG A 364 -12.53 -0.73 -32.61
C ARG A 364 -12.52 -1.55 -33.90
N HIS A 365 -11.35 -2.01 -34.34
CA HIS A 365 -11.21 -2.93 -35.49
C HIS A 365 -11.39 -4.41 -35.11
N GLY A 366 -11.62 -4.69 -33.83
CA GLY A 366 -11.89 -6.02 -33.28
C GLY A 366 -10.65 -6.85 -32.99
N ILE A 367 -9.47 -6.24 -32.92
CA ILE A 367 -8.20 -6.92 -32.63
C ILE A 367 -8.15 -7.27 -31.15
N ASP A 368 -7.68 -8.47 -30.81
CA ASP A 368 -7.52 -8.90 -29.41
C ASP A 368 -6.41 -8.11 -28.71
N THR A 369 -6.80 -7.30 -27.73
CA THR A 369 -5.90 -6.46 -26.92
C THR A 369 -5.75 -6.95 -25.48
N SER A 370 -6.25 -8.15 -25.17
CA SER A 370 -6.34 -8.66 -23.80
C SER A 370 -4.98 -8.77 -23.09
N THR A 371 -3.93 -9.18 -23.82
CA THR A 371 -2.56 -9.32 -23.32
C THR A 371 -2.03 -8.00 -22.74
N TRP A 372 -2.05 -6.93 -23.53
CA TRP A 372 -1.55 -5.61 -23.15
C TRP A 372 -2.44 -4.92 -22.12
N SER A 373 -3.76 -5.11 -22.18
CA SER A 373 -4.71 -4.48 -21.25
C SER A 373 -4.42 -4.78 -19.78
N SER A 374 -3.93 -5.99 -19.49
CA SER A 374 -3.57 -6.40 -18.13
C SER A 374 -2.24 -5.79 -17.64
N LEU A 375 -1.32 -5.51 -18.57
CA LEU A 375 0.04 -5.06 -18.28
C LEU A 375 0.18 -3.53 -18.21
N ILE A 376 -0.78 -2.77 -18.75
CA ILE A 376 -0.71 -1.29 -18.77
C ILE A 376 -0.54 -0.69 -17.37
N GLU A 377 -1.20 -1.26 -16.36
CA GLU A 377 -1.16 -0.70 -15.02
C GLU A 377 0.14 -1.06 -14.27
N SER A 378 0.79 -2.17 -14.61
CA SER A 378 2.07 -2.58 -14.00
C SER A 378 3.28 -2.01 -14.74
N GLU A 379 3.31 -2.11 -16.07
CA GLU A 379 4.48 -1.81 -16.91
C GLU A 379 4.09 -0.99 -18.16
N PRO A 380 3.61 0.26 -18.00
CA PRO A 380 3.12 1.08 -19.10
C PRO A 380 4.20 1.35 -20.17
N ARG A 381 5.47 1.47 -19.75
CA ARG A 381 6.59 1.67 -20.68
C ARG A 381 6.87 0.43 -21.52
N GLY A 382 6.94 -0.74 -20.90
CA GLY A 382 7.17 -2.00 -21.61
C GLY A 382 6.07 -2.27 -22.63
N VAL A 383 4.81 -2.04 -22.23
CA VAL A 383 3.66 -2.12 -23.13
C VAL A 383 3.79 -1.14 -24.29
N LEU A 384 4.16 0.13 -24.06
CA LEU A 384 4.32 1.07 -25.17
C LEU A 384 5.39 0.63 -26.17
N GLU A 385 6.53 0.13 -25.69
CA GLU A 385 7.60 -0.40 -26.54
C GLU A 385 7.12 -1.61 -27.36
N GLU A 386 6.37 -2.54 -26.74
CA GLU A 386 5.75 -3.66 -27.47
C GLU A 386 4.73 -3.17 -28.50
N LEU A 387 3.86 -2.22 -28.15
CA LEU A 387 2.89 -1.65 -29.07
C LEU A 387 3.57 -0.98 -30.27
N ASP A 388 4.69 -0.27 -30.05
CA ASP A 388 5.48 0.32 -31.13
C ASP A 388 6.07 -0.78 -32.06
N THR A 389 6.48 -1.93 -31.52
CA THR A 389 6.94 -3.05 -32.35
C THR A 389 5.83 -3.73 -33.16
N HIS A 390 4.60 -3.77 -32.61
CA HIS A 390 3.44 -4.35 -33.27
C HIS A 390 2.73 -3.38 -34.23
N GLN A 391 2.95 -2.07 -34.11
CA GLN A 391 2.37 -1.04 -34.98
C GLN A 391 2.50 -1.32 -36.50
N PRO A 392 3.67 -1.66 -37.07
CA PRO A 392 3.79 -1.90 -38.51
C PRO A 392 2.96 -3.08 -39.01
N PHE A 393 2.71 -4.08 -38.16
CA PHE A 393 1.81 -5.18 -38.49
C PHE A 393 0.35 -4.70 -38.51
N ILE A 394 -0.06 -3.92 -37.51
CA ILE A 394 -1.40 -3.38 -37.42
C ILE A 394 -1.72 -2.41 -38.56
N ASP A 395 -0.73 -1.62 -39.00
CA ASP A 395 -0.84 -0.73 -40.16
C ASP A 395 -1.17 -1.50 -41.47
N LEU A 396 -0.81 -2.78 -41.57
CA LEU A 396 -1.18 -3.65 -42.69
C LEU A 396 -2.55 -4.32 -42.48
N VAL A 397 -2.84 -4.74 -41.25
CA VAL A 397 -4.07 -5.49 -40.91
C VAL A 397 -5.31 -4.62 -40.96
N ILE A 398 -5.27 -3.40 -40.43
CA ILE A 398 -6.45 -2.52 -40.36
C ILE A 398 -7.05 -2.26 -41.75
N PRO A 399 -6.27 -1.82 -42.77
CA PRO A 399 -6.80 -1.61 -44.11
C PRO A 399 -7.40 -2.89 -44.72
N LEU A 400 -6.80 -4.07 -44.45
CA LEU A 400 -7.32 -5.33 -44.96
C LEU A 400 -8.64 -5.72 -44.28
N ILE A 401 -8.78 -5.50 -42.98
CA ILE A 401 -10.05 -5.71 -42.26
C ILE A 401 -11.15 -4.81 -42.84
N GLU A 402 -10.87 -3.52 -43.06
CA GLU A 402 -11.84 -2.59 -43.65
C GLU A 402 -12.24 -3.01 -45.08
N GLN A 403 -11.28 -3.45 -45.88
CA GLN A 403 -11.54 -3.93 -47.23
C GLN A 403 -12.34 -5.24 -47.24
N LEU A 404 -12.06 -6.17 -46.32
CA LEU A 404 -12.83 -7.41 -46.15
C LEU A 404 -14.26 -7.14 -45.67
N GLN A 405 -14.46 -6.15 -44.78
CA GLN A 405 -15.78 -5.77 -44.27
C GLN A 405 -16.64 -5.04 -45.31
N SER A 406 -16.02 -4.25 -46.20
CA SER A 406 -16.72 -3.54 -47.29
C SER A 406 -17.01 -4.43 -48.51
N LEU A 407 -16.47 -5.64 -48.53
CA LEU A 407 -16.58 -6.61 -49.60
C LEU A 407 -18.03 -7.17 -49.65
N ASP A 408 -18.81 -6.90 -50.71
CA ASP A 408 -20.15 -7.47 -50.96
C ASP A 408 -20.23 -9.03 -50.97
N THR A 409 -20.62 -9.66 -49.86
CA THR A 409 -20.73 -11.13 -49.70
C THR A 409 -22.13 -11.68 -49.97
N SER A 410 -23.00 -10.92 -50.65
CA SER A 410 -24.41 -11.27 -50.83
C SER A 410 -24.69 -12.58 -51.57
N ILE A 411 -23.79 -12.98 -52.48
CA ILE A 411 -23.90 -14.23 -53.25
C ILE A 411 -23.07 -15.35 -52.60
N ASP A 412 -21.76 -15.11 -52.43
CA ASP A 412 -20.80 -16.11 -51.96
C ASP A 412 -19.70 -15.47 -51.09
N GLY A 413 -19.16 -16.26 -50.15
CA GLY A 413 -17.92 -15.95 -49.43
C GLY A 413 -18.07 -15.35 -48.03
N SER A 414 -19.30 -15.18 -47.52
CA SER A 414 -19.56 -14.65 -46.17
C SER A 414 -18.87 -15.45 -45.06
N SER A 415 -18.94 -16.79 -45.11
CA SER A 415 -18.25 -17.68 -44.17
C SER A 415 -16.73 -17.48 -44.21
N ARG A 416 -16.16 -17.35 -45.41
CA ARG A 416 -14.71 -17.23 -45.58
C ARG A 416 -14.20 -15.87 -45.11
N VAL A 417 -14.95 -14.79 -45.35
CA VAL A 417 -14.63 -13.47 -44.78
C VAL A 417 -14.69 -13.52 -43.26
N ALA A 418 -15.68 -14.19 -42.67
CA ALA A 418 -15.77 -14.34 -41.22
C ALA A 418 -14.56 -15.10 -40.64
N GLU A 419 -14.13 -16.21 -41.28
CA GLU A 419 -12.91 -16.94 -40.90
C GLU A 419 -11.67 -16.05 -40.96
N LEU A 420 -11.42 -15.39 -42.10
CA LEU A 420 -10.25 -14.53 -42.28
C LEU A 420 -10.24 -13.34 -41.31
N LEU A 421 -11.41 -12.78 -41.00
CA LEU A 421 -11.53 -11.72 -40.00
C LEU A 421 -11.22 -12.24 -38.58
N VAL A 422 -11.59 -13.48 -38.25
CA VAL A 422 -11.23 -14.08 -36.95
C VAL A 422 -9.73 -14.32 -36.88
N ASP A 423 -9.13 -14.85 -37.94
CA ASP A 423 -7.68 -15.12 -38.01
C ASP A 423 -6.88 -13.82 -37.84
N LEU A 424 -7.19 -12.79 -38.65
CA LEU A 424 -6.52 -11.48 -38.60
C LEU A 424 -6.70 -10.72 -37.27
N ARG A 425 -7.79 -10.98 -36.54
CA ARG A 425 -8.07 -10.36 -35.24
C ARG A 425 -7.45 -11.09 -34.06
N SER A 426 -6.95 -12.31 -34.29
CA SER A 426 -6.38 -13.13 -33.24
C SER A 426 -5.04 -12.56 -32.75
N ALA A 427 -4.73 -12.76 -31.46
CA ALA A 427 -3.44 -12.32 -30.89
C ALA A 427 -2.23 -13.06 -31.48
N GLY A 428 -2.44 -14.20 -32.16
CA GLY A 428 -1.40 -15.01 -32.78
C GLY A 428 -1.17 -14.68 -34.27
N ALA A 429 -1.82 -13.63 -34.79
CA ALA A 429 -1.85 -13.40 -36.22
C ALA A 429 -0.47 -13.08 -36.79
N GLY A 430 -0.08 -13.82 -37.82
CA GLY A 430 1.22 -13.71 -38.47
C GLY A 430 1.17 -13.07 -39.85
N LEU A 431 2.34 -12.77 -40.42
CA LEU A 431 2.44 -12.23 -41.79
C LEU A 431 1.83 -13.19 -42.84
N ASN A 432 1.93 -14.49 -42.63
CA ASN A 432 1.34 -15.49 -43.53
C ASN A 432 -0.19 -15.36 -43.64
N GLU A 433 -0.87 -15.01 -42.55
CA GLU A 433 -2.32 -14.84 -42.55
C GLU A 433 -2.74 -13.55 -43.25
N VAL A 434 -1.92 -12.50 -43.11
CA VAL A 434 -2.05 -11.25 -43.86
C VAL A 434 -1.91 -11.50 -45.36
N GLU A 435 -0.91 -12.28 -45.77
CA GLU A 435 -0.71 -12.67 -47.18
C GLU A 435 -1.88 -13.51 -47.71
N LEU A 436 -2.29 -14.54 -46.98
CA LEU A 436 -3.43 -15.38 -47.36
C LEU A 436 -4.73 -14.57 -47.49
N ALA A 437 -4.98 -13.66 -46.56
CA ALA A 437 -6.16 -12.78 -46.60
C ALA A 437 -6.09 -11.82 -47.79
N ARG A 438 -4.92 -11.24 -48.07
CA ARG A 438 -4.70 -10.34 -49.20
C ARG A 438 -4.90 -11.04 -50.54
N ASP A 439 -4.31 -12.20 -50.73
CA ASP A 439 -4.41 -12.98 -51.97
C ASP A 439 -5.87 -13.39 -52.22
N TRP A 440 -6.56 -13.87 -51.18
CA TRP A 440 -7.96 -14.22 -51.27
C TRP A 440 -8.85 -13.00 -51.57
N LEU A 441 -8.59 -11.86 -50.92
CA LEU A 441 -9.30 -10.62 -51.15
C LEU A 441 -9.14 -10.15 -52.60
N GLN A 442 -7.93 -10.20 -53.16
CA GLN A 442 -7.68 -9.84 -54.56
C GLN A 442 -8.45 -10.77 -55.51
N LEU A 443 -8.45 -12.08 -55.27
CA LEU A 443 -9.24 -13.03 -56.05
C LEU A 443 -10.75 -12.75 -55.95
N ALA A 444 -11.25 -12.48 -54.75
CA ALA A 444 -12.65 -12.19 -54.51
C ALA A 444 -13.10 -10.87 -55.16
N GLN A 445 -12.29 -9.81 -55.08
CA GLN A 445 -12.52 -8.54 -55.75
C GLN A 445 -12.53 -8.72 -57.28
N ASN A 446 -11.52 -9.40 -57.83
CA ASN A 446 -11.46 -9.67 -59.28
C ASN A 446 -12.66 -10.49 -59.76
N ARG A 447 -13.13 -11.47 -58.99
CA ARG A 447 -14.34 -12.24 -59.31
C ARG A 447 -15.58 -11.34 -59.33
N ARG A 448 -15.69 -10.39 -58.40
CA ARG A 448 -16.83 -9.47 -58.31
C ARG A 448 -16.84 -8.42 -59.40
N ILE A 449 -15.67 -7.86 -59.73
CA ILE A 449 -15.53 -6.96 -60.88
C ILE A 449 -15.98 -7.67 -62.15
N ARG A 450 -15.45 -8.89 -62.40
CA ARG A 450 -15.86 -9.71 -63.55
C ARG A 450 -17.36 -10.03 -63.54
N HIS A 451 -17.93 -10.34 -62.37
CA HIS A 451 -19.35 -10.65 -62.27
C HIS A 451 -20.23 -9.41 -62.52
N ARG A 452 -19.84 -8.26 -61.99
CA ARG A 452 -20.52 -6.99 -62.23
C ARG A 452 -20.43 -6.58 -63.70
N GLU A 453 -19.27 -6.73 -64.34
CA GLU A 453 -19.11 -6.53 -65.79
C GLU A 453 -20.02 -7.46 -66.61
N TYR A 454 -20.19 -8.71 -66.18
CA TYR A 454 -21.11 -9.64 -66.81
C TYR A 454 -22.56 -9.18 -66.69
N LEU A 455 -23.00 -8.77 -65.50
CA LEU A 455 -24.33 -8.20 -65.27
C LEU A 455 -24.53 -6.89 -66.03
N ASP A 456 -23.51 -6.04 -66.13
CA ASP A 456 -23.55 -4.82 -66.93
C ASP A 456 -23.74 -5.12 -68.43
N ARG A 457 -23.12 -6.17 -68.96
CA ARG A 457 -23.37 -6.62 -70.35
C ARG A 457 -24.81 -7.10 -70.53
N ALA A 458 -25.31 -7.93 -69.61
CA ALA A 458 -26.71 -8.38 -69.63
C ALA A 458 -27.69 -7.18 -69.54
N ARG A 459 -27.37 -6.17 -68.70
CA ARG A 459 -28.14 -4.92 -68.63
C ARG A 459 -28.15 -4.18 -69.96
N ILE A 460 -27.01 -4.07 -70.65
CA ILE A 460 -26.93 -3.39 -71.96
C ILE A 460 -27.83 -4.08 -72.99
N GLU A 461 -27.90 -5.41 -72.98
CA GLU A 461 -28.80 -6.17 -73.85
C GLU A 461 -30.28 -5.92 -73.51
N LEU A 462 -30.58 -5.65 -72.23
CA LEU A 462 -31.92 -5.32 -71.72
C LEU A 462 -32.17 -3.81 -71.55
N ALA A 463 -31.35 -2.96 -72.16
CA ALA A 463 -31.35 -1.51 -71.89
C ALA A 463 -32.70 -0.83 -72.18
N THR A 464 -33.53 -1.40 -73.05
CA THR A 464 -34.88 -0.89 -73.39
C THR A 464 -35.91 -1.13 -72.29
N LEU A 465 -35.66 -2.10 -71.40
CA LEU A 465 -36.56 -2.52 -70.32
C LEU A 465 -36.07 -2.05 -68.94
N TRP A 466 -34.89 -1.42 -68.86
CA TRP A 466 -34.32 -0.98 -67.59
C TRP A 466 -35.03 0.27 -67.03
N PRO A 467 -35.41 0.30 -65.74
CA PRO A 467 -36.05 1.47 -65.15
C PRO A 467 -35.08 2.67 -65.04
N ALA A 468 -35.49 3.84 -65.52
CA ALA A 468 -34.68 5.06 -65.44
C ALA A 468 -34.37 5.54 -64.00
N ASN A 469 -35.15 5.10 -63.02
CA ASN A 469 -35.00 5.49 -61.60
C ASN A 469 -34.08 4.56 -60.80
N LEU A 470 -33.58 3.47 -61.40
CA LEU A 470 -32.76 2.48 -60.70
C LEU A 470 -31.30 2.64 -61.11
N ASP A 471 -30.47 3.15 -60.20
CA ASP A 471 -29.03 3.25 -60.42
C ASP A 471 -28.38 1.87 -60.25
N PRO A 472 -27.79 1.29 -61.32
CA PRO A 472 -27.11 0.00 -61.25
C PRO A 472 -25.97 0.01 -60.24
N ASN A 473 -25.37 1.17 -59.94
CA ASN A 473 -24.22 1.20 -59.05
C ASN A 473 -24.55 1.03 -57.57
N SER A 474 -25.79 1.33 -57.19
CA SER A 474 -26.30 1.26 -55.82
C SER A 474 -26.68 -0.16 -55.36
N LEU A 475 -26.77 -1.11 -56.30
CA LEU A 475 -27.22 -2.47 -56.04
C LEU A 475 -26.06 -3.37 -55.60
N ASN A 476 -26.34 -4.19 -54.59
CA ASN A 476 -25.49 -5.35 -54.29
C ASN A 476 -25.59 -6.38 -55.43
N LEU A 477 -24.59 -7.24 -55.57
CA LEU A 477 -24.47 -8.17 -56.68
C LEU A 477 -25.66 -9.13 -56.78
N SER A 478 -26.18 -9.62 -55.64
CA SER A 478 -27.39 -10.47 -55.63
C SER A 478 -28.66 -9.73 -56.03
N GLU A 479 -28.80 -8.47 -55.61
CA GLU A 479 -29.94 -7.62 -55.99
C GLU A 479 -29.86 -7.28 -57.48
N TYR A 480 -28.66 -7.03 -57.99
CA TYR A 480 -28.43 -6.77 -59.40
C TYR A 480 -28.77 -7.99 -60.26
N GLU A 481 -28.32 -9.19 -59.86
CA GLU A 481 -28.72 -10.45 -60.50
C GLU A 481 -30.25 -10.63 -60.51
N GLN A 482 -30.91 -10.44 -59.37
CA GLN A 482 -32.37 -10.59 -59.26
C GLN A 482 -33.12 -9.61 -60.18
N THR A 483 -32.67 -8.36 -60.26
CA THR A 483 -33.30 -7.38 -61.15
C THR A 483 -33.15 -7.77 -62.63
N ILE A 484 -31.99 -8.33 -63.02
CA ILE A 484 -31.77 -8.79 -64.39
C ILE A 484 -32.63 -10.02 -64.67
N THR A 485 -32.67 -11.01 -63.78
CA THR A 485 -33.48 -12.23 -64.00
C THR A 485 -34.98 -11.94 -64.00
N ASP A 486 -35.47 -11.02 -63.16
CA ASP A 486 -36.85 -10.57 -63.17
C ASP A 486 -37.20 -9.86 -64.50
N LEU A 487 -36.29 -9.03 -65.03
CA LEU A 487 -36.47 -8.36 -66.32
C LEU A 487 -36.44 -9.34 -67.50
N GLU A 488 -35.54 -10.34 -67.49
CA GLU A 488 -35.46 -11.38 -68.52
C GLU A 488 -36.69 -12.29 -68.55
N SER A 489 -37.20 -12.66 -67.37
CA SER A 489 -38.29 -13.64 -67.24
C SER A 489 -39.68 -13.04 -67.38
N HIS A 490 -39.89 -11.80 -66.92
CA HIS A 490 -41.22 -11.19 -66.81
C HIS A 490 -41.38 -9.90 -67.62
N GLY A 491 -40.31 -9.33 -68.19
CA GLY A 491 -40.34 -8.10 -69.00
C GLY A 491 -40.75 -6.84 -68.21
N THR A 492 -40.96 -6.97 -66.90
CA THR A 492 -41.31 -5.92 -65.95
C THR A 492 -40.91 -6.44 -64.57
N ILE A 493 -40.31 -5.60 -63.72
CA ILE A 493 -39.95 -5.99 -62.36
C ILE A 493 -41.25 -6.29 -61.59
N LEU A 494 -41.57 -7.57 -61.38
CA LEU A 494 -42.69 -8.01 -60.55
C LEU A 494 -42.29 -7.88 -59.07
N SER A 495 -42.11 -6.65 -58.61
CA SER A 495 -41.89 -6.37 -57.19
C SER A 495 -43.23 -6.31 -56.45
N GLU A 496 -43.89 -7.47 -56.31
CA GLU A 496 -44.94 -7.69 -55.31
C GLU A 496 -44.46 -8.68 -54.24
N SER A 497 -43.33 -8.37 -53.59
CA SER A 497 -42.99 -8.96 -52.28
C SER A 497 -41.92 -8.15 -51.52
N LYS A 498 -42.06 -6.83 -51.50
CA LYS A 498 -41.81 -6.11 -50.25
C LYS A 498 -43.19 -5.66 -49.78
N PRO A 499 -43.61 -5.94 -48.53
CA PRO A 499 -44.71 -5.17 -47.99
C PRO A 499 -44.28 -3.73 -48.18
N LYS A 500 -45.12 -2.92 -48.85
CA LYS A 500 -45.02 -1.47 -48.70
C LYS A 500 -44.72 -1.27 -47.21
N PRO A 501 -43.60 -0.65 -46.80
CA PRO A 501 -43.60 -0.07 -45.49
C PRO A 501 -44.86 0.79 -45.55
N ILE A 502 -45.83 0.46 -44.71
CA ILE A 502 -46.81 1.43 -44.29
C ILE A 502 -45.94 2.66 -44.08
N GLN A 503 -46.19 3.71 -44.86
CA GLN A 503 -45.70 5.03 -44.54
C GLN A 503 -46.23 5.23 -43.12
N ARG A 504 -45.44 4.82 -42.12
CA ARG A 504 -45.60 5.29 -40.76
C ARG A 504 -45.46 6.76 -40.98
N ASP A 505 -46.55 7.49 -40.79
CA ASP A 505 -46.60 8.92 -40.98
C ASP A 505 -45.27 9.50 -40.47
N PRO A 506 -44.56 10.36 -41.21
CA PRO A 506 -43.31 10.94 -40.75
C PRO A 506 -43.47 11.58 -39.35
N ARG A 507 -44.70 11.98 -39.02
CA ARG A 507 -45.12 12.39 -37.67
C ARG A 507 -44.95 11.29 -36.61
N LEU A 508 -45.36 10.05 -36.89
CA LEU A 508 -45.28 8.93 -35.95
C LEU A 508 -43.82 8.48 -35.72
N SER A 509 -42.97 8.50 -36.75
CA SER A 509 -41.53 8.23 -36.59
C SER A 509 -40.84 9.33 -35.77
N HIS A 510 -41.12 10.61 -36.05
CA HIS A 510 -40.59 11.71 -35.25
C HIS A 510 -41.13 11.72 -33.81
N LEU A 511 -42.39 11.30 -33.60
CA LEU A 511 -42.94 11.10 -32.27
C LEU A 511 -42.20 9.98 -31.55
N ILE A 512 -41.98 8.81 -32.17
CA ILE A 512 -41.22 7.71 -31.56
C ILE A 512 -39.80 8.15 -31.20
N GLU A 513 -39.13 8.88 -32.08
CA GLU A 513 -37.77 9.38 -31.85
C GLU A 513 -37.73 10.43 -30.73
N GLY A 514 -38.72 11.34 -30.67
CA GLY A 514 -38.88 12.29 -29.59
C GLY A 514 -39.20 11.65 -28.24
N LEU A 515 -40.05 10.61 -28.24
CA LEU A 515 -40.39 9.83 -27.05
C LEU A 515 -39.18 9.04 -26.54
N LYS A 516 -38.37 8.46 -27.44
CA LYS A 516 -37.12 7.77 -27.07
C LYS A 516 -36.11 8.74 -26.45
N GLY A 517 -35.92 9.91 -27.05
CA GLY A 517 -35.03 10.93 -26.49
C GLY A 517 -35.45 11.36 -25.08
N GLU A 518 -36.76 11.57 -24.87
CA GLU A 518 -37.29 11.91 -23.54
C GLU A 518 -37.12 10.77 -22.52
N ILE A 519 -37.30 9.51 -22.94
CA ILE A 519 -37.06 8.34 -22.07
C ILE A 519 -35.58 8.21 -21.73
N ASP A 520 -34.68 8.46 -22.67
CA ASP A 520 -33.23 8.45 -22.45
C ASP A 520 -32.82 9.56 -21.45
N ASP A 521 -33.42 10.75 -21.54
CA ASP A 521 -33.23 11.83 -20.56
C ASP A 521 -33.60 11.38 -19.13
N TRP A 522 -34.69 10.61 -18.99
CA TRP A 522 -35.10 10.08 -17.68
C TRP A 522 -34.16 8.97 -17.18
N ARG A 523 -33.59 8.18 -18.08
CA ARG A 523 -32.54 7.21 -17.75
C ARG A 523 -31.31 7.92 -17.17
N PHE A 524 -30.91 9.07 -17.73
CA PHE A 524 -29.82 9.88 -17.19
C PHE A 524 -30.13 10.48 -15.81
N LEU A 525 -31.40 10.80 -15.54
CA LEU A 525 -31.86 11.23 -14.21
C LEU A 525 -31.92 10.08 -13.18
N GLY A 526 -31.62 8.84 -13.60
CA GLY A 526 -31.53 7.66 -12.75
C GLY A 526 -32.81 6.81 -12.69
N TRP A 527 -33.84 7.12 -13.47
CA TRP A 527 -35.08 6.35 -13.51
C TRP A 527 -34.90 5.03 -14.27
N SER A 528 -35.59 3.97 -13.83
CA SER A 528 -35.62 2.72 -14.58
C SER A 528 -36.66 2.82 -15.70
N VAL A 529 -36.20 2.75 -16.95
CA VAL A 529 -37.01 3.03 -18.15
C VAL A 529 -37.43 1.79 -18.93
N ASP A 530 -37.09 0.60 -18.44
CA ASP A 530 -37.29 -0.65 -19.18
C ASP A 530 -38.78 -0.92 -19.47
N GLY A 531 -39.68 -0.60 -18.54
CA GLY A 531 -41.13 -0.70 -18.74
C GLY A 531 -41.67 0.32 -19.75
N LEU A 532 -41.14 1.54 -19.76
CA LEU A 532 -41.50 2.56 -20.76
C LEU A 532 -41.03 2.18 -22.17
N LEU A 533 -39.87 1.55 -22.30
CA LEU A 533 -39.37 1.04 -23.58
C LEU A 533 -40.21 -0.13 -24.09
N GLU A 534 -40.70 -1.00 -23.20
CA GLU A 534 -41.63 -2.07 -23.55
C GLU A 534 -42.99 -1.50 -23.99
N MET A 535 -43.54 -0.51 -23.27
CA MET A 535 -44.78 0.19 -23.66
C MET A 535 -44.63 0.94 -24.98
N LEU A 536 -43.46 1.52 -25.26
CA LEU A 536 -43.14 2.19 -26.53
C LEU A 536 -43.08 1.20 -27.69
N ALA A 537 -42.61 -0.03 -27.45
CA ALA A 537 -42.58 -1.10 -28.43
C ALA A 537 -43.98 -1.66 -28.73
N GLN A 538 -44.88 -1.67 -27.73
CA GLN A 538 -46.25 -2.15 -27.87
C GLN A 538 -47.17 -1.11 -28.53
N ASP A 539 -47.30 0.10 -27.95
CA ASP A 539 -48.21 1.15 -28.42
C ASP A 539 -47.66 2.58 -28.17
N PRO A 540 -46.95 3.20 -29.14
CA PRO A 540 -46.32 4.51 -28.95
C PRO A 540 -47.33 5.66 -28.79
N VAL A 541 -48.52 5.53 -29.39
CA VAL A 541 -49.58 6.56 -29.29
C VAL A 541 -50.21 6.57 -27.89
N LYS A 542 -50.43 5.39 -27.30
CA LYS A 542 -50.97 5.25 -25.95
C LYS A 542 -49.99 5.80 -24.92
N LEU A 543 -48.72 5.41 -25.03
CA LEU A 543 -47.65 5.96 -24.20
C LEU A 543 -47.59 7.49 -24.30
N GLY A 544 -47.68 8.05 -25.51
CA GLY A 544 -47.71 9.50 -25.70
C GLY A 544 -48.87 10.22 -25.00
N LEU A 545 -50.02 9.56 -24.83
CA LEU A 545 -51.16 10.08 -24.06
C LEU A 545 -50.97 9.94 -22.54
N ASP A 546 -50.22 8.94 -22.08
CA ASP A 546 -49.98 8.63 -20.67
C ASP A 546 -48.81 9.44 -20.08
N LEU A 547 -47.82 9.85 -20.91
CA LEU A 547 -46.66 10.62 -20.46
C LEU A 547 -46.96 11.90 -19.68
N PRO A 548 -47.98 12.72 -20.00
CA PRO A 548 -48.34 13.88 -19.18
C PRO A 548 -48.68 13.50 -17.73
N GLY A 549 -49.35 12.36 -17.52
CA GLY A 549 -49.65 11.82 -16.19
C GLY A 549 -48.37 11.36 -15.47
N ILE A 550 -47.49 10.68 -16.19
CA ILE A 550 -46.19 10.22 -15.68
C ILE A 550 -45.29 11.41 -15.28
N ARG A 551 -45.19 12.45 -16.12
CA ARG A 551 -44.45 13.69 -15.80
C ARG A 551 -44.99 14.38 -14.55
N ALA A 552 -46.32 14.47 -14.43
CA ALA A 552 -46.96 15.03 -13.25
C ALA A 552 -46.61 14.21 -11.99
N ALA A 553 -46.66 12.88 -12.08
CA ALA A 553 -46.27 11.98 -10.99
C ALA A 553 -44.79 12.13 -10.61
N MET A 554 -43.87 12.15 -11.58
CA MET A 554 -42.44 12.37 -11.36
C MET A 554 -42.15 13.73 -10.71
N SER A 555 -42.87 14.79 -11.12
CA SER A 555 -42.72 16.12 -10.52
C SER A 555 -43.17 16.17 -9.05
N SER A 556 -44.03 15.24 -8.64
CA SER A 556 -44.55 15.09 -7.27
C SER A 556 -43.80 14.05 -6.43
N HIS A 557 -42.71 13.47 -6.94
CA HIS A 557 -41.98 12.36 -6.31
C HIS A 557 -41.49 12.68 -4.89
N GLU A 558 -41.00 13.89 -4.64
CA GLU A 558 -40.55 14.30 -3.31
C GLU A 558 -41.71 14.30 -2.28
N GLN A 559 -42.92 14.65 -2.71
CA GLN A 559 -44.10 14.64 -1.84
C GLN A 559 -44.55 13.20 -1.54
N ARG A 560 -44.38 12.30 -2.50
CA ARG A 560 -44.66 10.87 -2.38
C ARG A 560 -43.70 10.19 -1.41
N ILE A 561 -42.41 10.48 -1.49
CA ILE A 561 -41.41 10.01 -0.52
C ILE A 561 -41.81 10.44 0.89
N LYS A 562 -42.13 11.72 1.09
CA LYS A 562 -42.56 12.26 2.39
C LYS A 562 -43.81 11.58 2.96
N ARG A 563 -44.67 10.99 2.12
CA ARG A 563 -45.86 10.24 2.56
C ARG A 563 -45.55 8.77 2.88
N LEU A 564 -44.62 8.15 2.15
CA LEU A 564 -44.28 6.74 2.29
C LEU A 564 -43.23 6.48 3.37
N GLU A 565 -42.24 7.37 3.54
CA GLU A 565 -41.19 7.27 4.55
C GLU A 565 -41.67 7.01 5.99
N PRO A 566 -42.72 7.66 6.52
CA PRO A 566 -43.16 7.45 7.90
C PRO A 566 -43.95 6.15 8.13
N LEU A 567 -44.23 5.35 7.10
CA LEU A 567 -44.98 4.10 7.25
C LEU A 567 -44.10 3.00 7.91
N PRO A 568 -44.68 2.13 8.75
CA PRO A 568 -43.94 1.09 9.46
C PRO A 568 -43.61 -0.10 8.54
N TRP A 569 -42.68 0.08 7.60
CA TRP A 569 -42.30 -0.92 6.59
C TRP A 569 -41.71 -2.21 7.16
N GLY A 570 -41.08 -2.15 8.34
CA GLY A 570 -40.56 -3.33 9.04
C GLY A 570 -41.61 -4.36 9.47
N LEU A 571 -42.91 -4.05 9.31
CA LEU A 571 -44.00 -5.02 9.52
C LEU A 571 -44.24 -5.93 8.30
N ASN A 572 -43.84 -5.51 7.10
CA ASN A 572 -43.99 -6.29 5.87
C ASN A 572 -42.89 -5.93 4.87
N VAL A 573 -41.78 -6.66 4.96
CA VAL A 573 -40.57 -6.44 4.14
C VAL A 573 -40.83 -6.69 2.65
N ASP A 574 -41.62 -7.72 2.30
CA ASP A 574 -41.96 -8.03 0.90
C ASP A 574 -42.71 -6.88 0.22
N LEU A 575 -43.64 -6.25 0.96
CA LEU A 575 -44.38 -5.08 0.47
C LEU A 575 -43.46 -3.86 0.37
N ALA A 576 -42.53 -3.69 1.30
CA ALA A 576 -41.54 -2.61 1.27
C ALA A 576 -40.58 -2.72 0.07
N GLU A 577 -40.05 -3.90 -0.22
CA GLU A 577 -39.19 -4.13 -1.40
C GLU A 577 -39.93 -3.89 -2.71
N ARG A 578 -41.20 -4.31 -2.80
CA ARG A 578 -42.05 -4.03 -3.97
C ARG A 578 -42.18 -2.53 -4.20
N VAL A 579 -42.53 -1.77 -3.16
CA VAL A 579 -42.70 -0.30 -3.24
C VAL A 579 -41.39 0.39 -3.59
N LEU A 580 -40.25 -0.05 -3.05
CA LEU A 580 -38.93 0.49 -3.43
C LEU A 580 -38.58 0.23 -4.91
N SER A 581 -38.99 -0.92 -5.46
CA SER A 581 -38.81 -1.23 -6.88
C SER A 581 -39.73 -0.39 -7.78
N GLU A 582 -40.99 -0.19 -7.37
CA GLU A 582 -41.98 0.62 -8.09
C GLU A 582 -41.65 2.12 -8.03
N LEU A 583 -41.04 2.61 -6.94
CA LEU A 583 -40.57 4.00 -6.82
C LEU A 583 -39.46 4.37 -7.81
N ARG A 584 -38.75 3.38 -8.36
CA ARG A 584 -37.73 3.59 -9.42
C ARG A 584 -38.35 3.65 -10.83
N ARG A 585 -39.58 3.16 -10.98
CA ARG A 585 -40.30 3.02 -12.26
C ARG A 585 -41.32 4.16 -12.43
N PRO A 586 -41.10 5.09 -13.38
CA PRO A 586 -41.96 6.25 -13.57
C PRO A 586 -43.41 5.86 -13.95
N GLU A 587 -43.62 4.77 -14.68
CA GLU A 587 -44.93 4.24 -15.06
C GLU A 587 -45.77 3.75 -13.87
N CYS A 588 -45.13 3.25 -12.81
CA CYS A 588 -45.80 2.72 -11.61
C CYS A 588 -46.15 3.82 -10.59
N LEU A 589 -45.66 5.04 -10.79
CA LEU A 589 -45.89 6.13 -9.84
C LEU A 589 -47.38 6.47 -9.74
N VAL A 590 -48.15 6.49 -10.83
CA VAL A 590 -49.58 6.84 -10.70
C VAL A 590 -50.32 5.82 -9.82
N GLU A 591 -50.07 4.53 -10.03
CA GLU A 591 -50.68 3.43 -9.27
C GLU A 591 -50.28 3.44 -7.80
N LEU A 592 -49.01 3.75 -7.49
CA LEU A 592 -48.52 3.87 -6.11
C LEU A 592 -49.25 4.94 -5.28
N ASP A 593 -49.70 6.04 -5.91
CA ASP A 593 -50.49 7.07 -5.21
C ASP A 593 -51.92 6.60 -4.92
N GLU A 594 -52.50 5.80 -5.82
CA GLU A 594 -53.83 5.20 -5.65
C GLU A 594 -53.82 4.11 -4.58
N ASP A 595 -52.74 3.33 -4.52
CA ASP A 595 -52.55 2.22 -3.57
C ASP A 595 -52.12 2.67 -2.16
N PHE A 596 -51.91 3.96 -1.91
CA PHE A 596 -51.45 4.43 -0.59
C PHE A 596 -52.36 3.99 0.58
N GLN A 597 -53.68 4.06 0.38
CA GLN A 597 -54.65 3.66 1.40
C GLN A 597 -54.69 2.15 1.62
N THR A 598 -54.49 1.36 0.55
CA THR A 598 -54.46 -0.10 0.62
C THR A 598 -53.18 -0.56 1.31
N MET A 599 -52.03 0.04 0.97
CA MET A 599 -50.74 -0.19 1.64
C MET A 599 -50.82 0.09 3.14
N MET A 600 -51.40 1.23 3.54
CA MET A 600 -51.60 1.58 4.94
C MET A 600 -52.48 0.56 5.69
N GLN A 601 -53.58 0.11 5.08
CA GLN A 601 -54.44 -0.92 5.66
C GLN A 601 -53.73 -2.27 5.77
N THR A 602 -52.92 -2.65 4.79
CA THR A 602 -52.15 -3.90 4.83
C THR A 602 -51.05 -3.87 5.89
N LEU A 603 -50.37 -2.75 6.07
CA LEU A 603 -49.37 -2.57 7.14
C LEU A 603 -50.03 -2.53 8.53
N ALA A 604 -51.22 -1.93 8.65
CA ALA A 604 -51.98 -1.91 9.90
C ALA A 604 -52.55 -3.29 10.29
N ASN A 605 -52.86 -4.14 9.31
CA ASN A 605 -53.38 -5.50 9.51
C ASN A 605 -52.28 -6.58 9.53
N ALA A 606 -51.01 -6.22 9.31
CA ALA A 606 -49.89 -7.16 9.31
C ALA A 606 -49.56 -7.57 10.76
N GLU A 607 -49.91 -8.80 11.13
CA GLU A 607 -49.50 -9.41 12.40
C GLU A 607 -48.11 -10.04 12.24
N GLY A 608 -47.05 -9.32 12.63
CA GLY A 608 -45.67 -9.80 12.53
C GLY A 608 -44.71 -9.09 13.49
N THR A 609 -43.66 -9.79 13.92
CA THR A 609 -42.54 -9.19 14.66
C THR A 609 -41.82 -8.20 13.75
N VAL A 610 -41.82 -6.92 14.13
CA VAL A 610 -41.06 -5.86 13.43
C VAL A 610 -39.61 -6.32 13.28
N ASP A 611 -39.11 -6.38 12.05
CA ASP A 611 -37.68 -6.56 11.81
C ASP A 611 -36.96 -5.25 12.18
N PRO A 612 -36.18 -5.21 13.28
CA PRO A 612 -35.57 -3.97 13.75
C PRO A 612 -34.45 -3.47 12.85
N ASP A 613 -33.93 -4.31 11.95
CA ASP A 613 -32.76 -4.00 11.10
C ASP A 613 -33.17 -3.53 9.68
N PHE A 614 -34.46 -3.55 9.33
CA PHE A 614 -34.93 -3.12 8.02
C PHE A 614 -35.08 -1.59 7.92
N GLU A 615 -34.30 -0.96 7.05
CA GLU A 615 -34.34 0.47 6.77
C GLU A 615 -34.95 0.75 5.39
N PHE A 616 -36.02 1.55 5.34
CA PHE A 616 -36.67 1.93 4.07
C PHE A 616 -35.95 3.12 3.44
N VAL A 617 -35.09 2.86 2.44
CA VAL A 617 -34.31 3.89 1.74
C VAL A 617 -34.91 4.17 0.35
N PRO A 618 -35.69 5.25 0.18
CA PRO A 618 -36.36 5.55 -1.08
C PRO A 618 -35.40 6.06 -2.17
N PHE A 619 -35.73 5.77 -3.43
CA PHE A 619 -34.99 6.29 -4.59
C PHE A 619 -35.18 7.80 -4.74
N ILE A 620 -34.08 8.54 -4.93
CA ILE A 620 -34.07 9.98 -5.18
C ILE A 620 -33.42 10.22 -6.56
N PRO A 621 -34.11 10.88 -7.51
CA PRO A 621 -33.56 11.15 -8.83
C PRO A 621 -32.40 12.17 -8.77
N ASN A 622 -31.44 12.03 -9.67
CA ASN A 622 -30.27 12.91 -9.76
C ASN A 622 -30.69 14.33 -10.20
N SER A 623 -30.04 15.38 -9.68
CA SER A 623 -30.33 16.77 -10.10
C SER A 623 -29.83 17.02 -11.53
N PRO A 624 -30.62 17.70 -12.38
CA PRO A 624 -30.18 18.02 -13.74
C PRO A 624 -29.09 19.09 -13.70
N TYR A 625 -27.91 18.79 -14.26
CA TYR A 625 -26.96 19.82 -14.68
C TYR A 625 -27.68 20.75 -15.67
N SER A 626 -27.61 22.06 -15.42
CA SER A 626 -28.27 23.10 -16.20
C SER A 626 -27.80 23.11 -17.66
N THR A 627 -28.52 22.48 -18.58
CA THR A 627 -28.60 22.90 -20.00
C THR A 627 -29.87 22.31 -20.62
N ILE A 628 -31.01 22.98 -20.44
CA ILE A 628 -32.19 22.77 -21.28
C ILE A 628 -32.32 24.02 -22.15
N GLU A 629 -31.60 24.04 -23.27
CA GLU A 629 -31.97 24.92 -24.37
C GLU A 629 -33.33 24.45 -24.89
N LYS A 630 -34.37 25.24 -24.61
CA LYS A 630 -35.67 25.10 -25.26
C LYS A 630 -35.47 25.24 -26.78
N ARG A 631 -35.43 24.13 -27.52
CA ARG A 631 -35.52 24.17 -28.98
C ARG A 631 -36.90 24.69 -29.38
N LEU A 632 -36.93 25.93 -29.86
CA LEU A 632 -38.09 26.54 -30.51
C LEU A 632 -38.46 25.74 -31.78
N PRO A 633 -39.76 25.64 -32.15
CA PRO A 633 -40.17 24.89 -33.32
C PRO A 633 -39.78 25.65 -34.60
N VAL A 634 -38.99 25.02 -35.47
CA VAL A 634 -38.64 25.55 -36.79
C VAL A 634 -39.74 25.16 -37.79
N LEU A 635 -40.37 26.17 -38.40
CA LEU A 635 -41.22 26.05 -39.58
C LEU A 635 -40.32 25.79 -40.81
N VAL A 636 -40.61 24.73 -41.57
CA VAL A 636 -39.91 24.39 -42.83
C VAL A 636 -40.56 25.15 -43.99
N PRO A 637 -39.81 25.92 -44.81
CA PRO A 637 -40.29 26.36 -46.11
C PRO A 637 -39.98 25.32 -47.21
N MET A 638 -40.91 25.24 -48.16
CA MET A 638 -40.89 24.38 -49.36
C MET A 638 -39.69 24.67 -50.27
N SER A 639 -39.23 23.60 -50.94
CA SER A 639 -38.18 23.53 -51.96
C SER A 639 -38.36 24.47 -53.15
N GLU A 640 -37.25 25.02 -53.66
CA GLU A 640 -37.10 25.36 -55.08
C GLU A 640 -35.68 24.99 -55.56
N GLU A 641 -35.64 24.46 -56.79
CA GLU A 641 -34.51 23.96 -57.57
C GLU A 641 -33.47 25.04 -57.87
N VAL A 642 -32.26 24.64 -58.34
CA VAL A 642 -31.57 25.16 -59.54
C VAL A 642 -30.10 24.70 -59.61
N VAL A 643 -29.82 23.88 -60.63
CA VAL A 643 -28.76 23.94 -61.67
C VAL A 643 -27.27 23.90 -61.30
N GLU A 644 -26.59 22.95 -61.95
CA GLU A 644 -25.15 22.74 -62.12
C GLU A 644 -24.41 23.89 -62.82
N THR A 645 -23.12 24.09 -62.51
CA THR A 645 -22.13 24.62 -63.46
C THR A 645 -20.73 24.04 -63.22
N GLN A 646 -20.07 23.68 -64.34
CA GLN A 646 -18.73 23.10 -64.52
C GLN A 646 -17.58 24.14 -64.48
N ALA A 647 -16.34 23.66 -64.25
CA ALA A 647 -15.02 24.06 -64.82
C ALA A 647 -13.87 23.48 -63.93
N ASP A 648 -12.66 23.07 -64.34
CA ASP A 648 -11.99 22.80 -65.62
C ASP A 648 -10.70 21.96 -65.36
N LEU A 649 -10.45 20.96 -66.21
CA LEU A 649 -9.23 20.34 -66.81
C LEU A 649 -7.82 20.84 -66.36
N GLN A 650 -6.81 20.01 -65.97
CA GLN A 650 -5.90 19.04 -66.68
C GLN A 650 -4.41 19.41 -66.34
N PRO A 651 -3.32 18.66 -66.70
CA PRO A 651 -3.12 17.27 -67.21
C PRO A 651 -2.01 16.45 -66.46
N VAL A 652 -2.07 15.11 -66.41
CA VAL A 652 -1.31 14.05 -67.17
C VAL A 652 0.23 14.16 -67.26
N GLU A 653 0.92 13.13 -66.77
CA GLU A 653 2.20 12.61 -67.32
C GLU A 653 2.18 11.07 -67.28
N GLU A 654 2.40 10.45 -68.45
CA GLU A 654 2.64 9.02 -68.68
C GLU A 654 4.17 8.79 -68.79
N VAL A 655 4.73 7.70 -68.23
CA VAL A 655 5.89 6.99 -68.80
C VAL A 655 5.87 5.49 -68.41
N GLU A 656 5.68 4.68 -69.45
CA GLU A 656 6.31 3.42 -69.89
C GLU A 656 6.94 2.36 -68.94
N VAL A 657 6.76 1.14 -69.45
CA VAL A 657 7.12 -0.22 -69.01
C VAL A 657 8.61 -0.53 -69.25
N GLU A 658 9.25 -1.26 -68.34
CA GLU A 658 10.34 -2.19 -68.70
C GLU A 658 10.14 -3.55 -68.00
N ILE A 659 10.08 -4.60 -68.82
CA ILE A 659 10.07 -6.01 -68.47
C ILE A 659 11.54 -6.47 -68.41
N SER A 660 11.90 -7.27 -67.40
CA SER A 660 13.09 -8.13 -67.48
C SER A 660 12.75 -9.52 -66.94
N GLU A 661 12.65 -10.48 -67.86
CA GLU A 661 12.71 -11.93 -67.62
C GLU A 661 14.16 -12.38 -67.44
N ASN A 662 14.37 -13.48 -66.69
CA ASN A 662 15.42 -14.54 -66.78
C ASN A 662 15.67 -15.13 -65.38
N GLU A 663 15.98 -16.39 -65.12
CA GLU A 663 15.92 -17.69 -65.80
C GLU A 663 16.12 -18.73 -64.67
N VAL A 664 15.36 -19.83 -64.75
CA VAL A 664 15.57 -21.23 -64.33
C VAL A 664 16.83 -21.63 -63.53
N GLU A 665 16.66 -22.46 -62.49
CA GLU A 665 17.45 -23.70 -62.29
C GLU A 665 16.79 -24.70 -61.29
N MET A 666 16.96 -26.00 -61.61
CA MET A 666 16.31 -27.17 -61.01
C MET A 666 17.34 -28.08 -60.29
N ILE A 667 16.87 -28.73 -59.20
CA ILE A 667 17.13 -30.11 -58.72
C ILE A 667 18.51 -30.48 -58.10
N ASP A 668 18.47 -31.00 -56.84
CA ASP A 668 18.88 -32.35 -56.35
C ASP A 668 18.83 -32.34 -54.80
N GLU A 669 18.07 -33.15 -54.04
CA GLU A 669 17.92 -34.61 -53.85
C GLU A 669 18.61 -35.21 -52.57
N ILE A 670 17.74 -35.62 -51.61
CA ILE A 670 17.71 -36.84 -50.75
C ILE A 670 18.68 -37.02 -49.53
N LYS A 671 18.09 -37.29 -48.33
CA LYS A 671 18.17 -38.54 -47.48
C LYS A 671 17.89 -38.24 -45.99
N SER A 672 16.72 -38.59 -45.45
CA SER A 672 16.24 -39.91 -44.95
C SER A 672 16.77 -40.29 -43.56
N THR A 673 15.86 -40.41 -42.58
CA THR A 673 15.94 -41.40 -41.48
C THR A 673 14.53 -41.81 -41.03
N SER A 674 14.32 -43.13 -41.08
CA SER A 674 13.17 -43.94 -40.65
C SER A 674 13.13 -44.09 -39.11
N SER A 675 11.96 -43.95 -38.47
CA SER A 675 11.01 -45.00 -38.00
C SER A 675 11.47 -45.83 -36.79
N ASP A 676 10.60 -45.88 -35.78
CA ASP A 676 10.00 -47.12 -35.20
C ASP A 676 9.21 -46.69 -33.93
N ASP A 677 7.87 -46.73 -33.93
CA ASP A 677 6.98 -47.89 -33.72
C ASP A 677 6.73 -48.11 -32.20
N ILE A 678 5.50 -48.10 -31.62
CA ILE A 678 4.45 -49.12 -31.73
C ILE A 678 3.18 -48.72 -30.92
N LYS A 679 2.00 -48.74 -31.58
CA LYS A 679 0.67 -49.38 -31.26
C LYS A 679 -0.09 -49.05 -29.96
N ASP A 680 -1.42 -49.13 -29.84
CA ASP A 680 -2.63 -49.36 -30.68
C ASP A 680 -3.81 -49.05 -29.72
N GLU A 681 -4.91 -48.39 -30.14
CA GLU A 681 -6.32 -48.88 -30.15
C GLU A 681 -7.24 -47.64 -29.93
N LEU A 682 -8.36 -47.33 -30.62
CA LEU A 682 -9.22 -47.97 -31.62
C LEU A 682 -10.02 -46.91 -32.44
N VAL A 683 -9.92 -46.99 -33.77
CA VAL A 683 -11.00 -47.07 -34.79
C VAL A 683 -12.13 -46.01 -34.85
N ILE A 684 -12.04 -45.10 -35.84
CA ILE A 684 -13.05 -44.97 -36.93
C ILE A 684 -12.29 -44.72 -38.25
N LYS A 685 -12.49 -45.63 -39.21
CA LYS A 685 -11.76 -45.72 -40.49
C LYS A 685 -12.06 -44.55 -41.43
N THR A 686 -11.04 -43.76 -41.76
CA THR A 686 -10.99 -42.94 -42.98
C THR A 686 -10.87 -43.86 -44.20
N GLN A 687 -11.75 -43.66 -45.18
CA GLN A 687 -11.74 -44.35 -46.46
C GLN A 687 -10.48 -43.94 -47.25
N GLN A 688 -9.45 -44.80 -47.25
CA GLN A 688 -8.38 -44.74 -48.25
C GLN A 688 -9.02 -44.84 -49.64
N ILE A 689 -8.67 -43.91 -50.53
CA ILE A 689 -9.04 -43.94 -51.93
C ILE A 689 -8.31 -45.15 -52.53
N LEU A 690 -9.04 -46.25 -52.78
CA LEU A 690 -8.52 -47.34 -53.60
C LEU A 690 -8.24 -46.76 -55.00
N GLU A 691 -7.06 -47.02 -55.56
CA GLU A 691 -6.84 -46.74 -56.97
C GLU A 691 -7.88 -47.54 -57.79
N PRO A 692 -8.62 -46.90 -58.70
CA PRO A 692 -9.64 -47.57 -59.50
C PRO A 692 -9.04 -48.52 -60.54
N ASP A 693 -9.72 -49.63 -60.80
CA ASP A 693 -9.46 -50.52 -61.92
C ASP A 693 -9.63 -49.81 -63.30
N LYS A 694 -9.07 -50.41 -64.35
CA LYS A 694 -9.17 -49.92 -65.75
C LYS A 694 -10.62 -49.63 -66.18
N SER A 695 -11.59 -50.39 -65.67
CA SER A 695 -13.02 -50.23 -65.97
C SER A 695 -13.59 -48.91 -65.46
N ILE A 696 -13.15 -48.43 -64.29
CA ILE A 696 -13.61 -47.15 -63.74
C ILE A 696 -12.85 -46.00 -64.40
N ARG A 697 -11.56 -46.14 -64.69
CA ARG A 697 -10.81 -45.12 -65.45
C ARG A 697 -11.41 -44.86 -66.83
N THR A 698 -11.82 -45.92 -67.52
CA THR A 698 -12.53 -45.81 -68.82
C THR A 698 -13.93 -45.22 -68.70
N LEU A 699 -14.67 -45.50 -67.62
CA LEU A 699 -15.99 -44.93 -67.34
C LEU A 699 -15.96 -43.40 -67.22
N VAL A 700 -14.88 -42.84 -66.68
CA VAL A 700 -14.74 -41.39 -66.41
C VAL A 700 -13.76 -40.70 -67.38
N GLY A 701 -13.26 -41.43 -68.39
CA GLY A 701 -12.43 -40.90 -69.48
C GLY A 701 -11.00 -40.50 -69.08
N VAL A 702 -10.37 -41.22 -68.14
CA VAL A 702 -9.01 -40.93 -67.63
C VAL A 702 -8.00 -41.96 -68.16
N GLY A 703 -6.83 -41.50 -68.59
CA GLY A 703 -5.75 -42.37 -69.06
C GLY A 703 -5.00 -43.11 -67.92
N GLU A 704 -4.22 -44.14 -68.25
CA GLU A 704 -3.39 -44.87 -67.27
C GLU A 704 -2.23 -44.01 -66.73
N SER A 705 -1.79 -43.00 -67.48
CA SER A 705 -0.65 -42.12 -67.16
C SER A 705 -1.02 -40.88 -66.34
N GLU A 706 -2.29 -40.72 -65.96
CA GLU A 706 -2.80 -39.49 -65.36
C GLU A 706 -3.05 -39.66 -63.85
N SER A 707 -2.68 -38.62 -63.08
CA SER A 707 -2.78 -38.59 -61.62
C SER A 707 -4.24 -38.59 -61.18
N TRP A 708 -4.68 -39.69 -60.55
CA TRP A 708 -6.05 -39.84 -60.08
C TRP A 708 -6.36 -38.93 -58.89
N GLU A 709 -5.42 -38.77 -57.96
CA GLU A 709 -5.59 -37.96 -56.76
C GLU A 709 -5.79 -36.47 -57.08
N GLU A 710 -5.03 -35.95 -58.04
CA GLU A 710 -5.12 -34.55 -58.46
C GLU A 710 -6.46 -34.25 -59.14
N LEU A 711 -6.90 -35.15 -60.04
CA LEU A 711 -8.16 -35.01 -60.78
C LEU A 711 -9.40 -35.21 -59.91
N PHE A 712 -9.32 -36.07 -58.88
CA PHE A 712 -10.43 -36.35 -57.97
C PHE A 712 -10.55 -35.34 -56.81
N SER A 713 -9.56 -34.46 -56.64
CA SER A 713 -9.63 -33.39 -55.63
C SER A 713 -10.64 -32.28 -56.01
N PRO A 714 -11.27 -31.59 -55.04
CA PRO A 714 -12.05 -30.38 -55.29
C PRO A 714 -11.22 -29.29 -56.01
N PRO A 715 -11.83 -28.37 -56.78
CA PRO A 715 -13.27 -28.21 -57.03
C PRO A 715 -13.80 -29.21 -58.08
N LEU A 716 -14.77 -30.05 -57.70
CA LEU A 716 -15.36 -31.06 -58.58
C LEU A 716 -16.84 -31.26 -58.24
N ASP A 717 -17.70 -31.48 -59.24
CA ASP A 717 -19.13 -31.73 -59.02
C ASP A 717 -19.35 -32.92 -58.08
N VAL A 718 -20.06 -32.70 -56.96
CA VAL A 718 -20.42 -33.74 -55.97
C VAL A 718 -21.09 -34.95 -56.63
N ARG A 719 -21.81 -34.78 -57.74
CA ARG A 719 -22.45 -35.89 -58.47
C ARG A 719 -21.43 -36.77 -59.20
N VAL A 720 -20.39 -36.17 -59.77
CA VAL A 720 -19.28 -36.89 -60.39
C VAL A 720 -18.49 -37.62 -59.31
N GLN A 721 -18.24 -36.96 -58.17
CA GLN A 721 -17.61 -37.61 -57.00
C GLN A 721 -18.43 -38.80 -56.51
N ARG A 722 -19.76 -38.65 -56.37
CA ARG A 722 -20.66 -39.71 -55.91
C ARG A 722 -20.76 -40.88 -56.90
N LEU A 723 -20.73 -40.60 -58.21
CA LEU A 723 -20.66 -41.62 -59.25
C LEU A 723 -19.42 -42.48 -59.08
N ILE A 724 -18.27 -41.85 -58.89
CA ILE A 724 -16.98 -42.53 -58.70
C ILE A 724 -16.97 -43.35 -57.41
N ARG A 725 -17.44 -42.79 -56.29
CA ARG A 725 -17.51 -43.53 -55.02
C ARG A 725 -18.46 -44.73 -55.09
N LEU A 726 -19.57 -44.63 -55.83
CA LEU A 726 -20.47 -45.76 -56.09
C LEU A 726 -19.87 -46.80 -57.05
N ALA A 727 -19.10 -46.37 -58.06
CA ALA A 727 -18.39 -47.26 -58.96
C ALA A 727 -17.31 -48.07 -58.24
N LEU A 728 -16.54 -47.44 -57.34
CA LEU A 728 -15.55 -48.09 -56.48
C LEU A 728 -16.19 -49.11 -55.51
N LEU A 729 -17.40 -48.82 -55.00
CA LEU A 729 -18.11 -49.77 -54.13
C LEU A 729 -18.63 -51.01 -54.85
N LEU A 730 -18.84 -50.94 -56.17
CA LEU A 730 -19.29 -52.05 -57.01
C LEU A 730 -18.14 -52.85 -57.63
N GLU A 731 -16.90 -52.41 -57.42
CA GLU A 731 -15.68 -53.08 -57.85
C GLU A 731 -15.62 -54.49 -57.23
N GLY A 732 -15.54 -55.53 -58.07
CA GLY A 732 -15.58 -56.94 -57.65
C GLY A 732 -16.97 -57.58 -57.50
N THR A 733 -18.07 -56.87 -57.80
CA THR A 733 -19.43 -57.46 -57.84
C THR A 733 -19.87 -57.78 -59.28
N GLU A 734 -20.41 -58.98 -59.53
CA GLU A 734 -20.88 -59.42 -60.88
C GLU A 734 -22.23 -58.79 -61.30
N SER A 735 -22.54 -57.57 -60.87
CA SER A 735 -23.83 -56.91 -61.16
C SER A 735 -23.76 -56.05 -62.43
N ASN A 736 -23.76 -56.71 -63.59
CA ASN A 736 -23.67 -56.05 -64.90
C ASN A 736 -24.75 -54.98 -65.15
N ASP A 737 -25.93 -55.12 -64.54
CA ASP A 737 -27.04 -54.18 -64.76
C ASP A 737 -26.85 -52.85 -64.01
N LEU A 738 -26.26 -52.87 -62.81
CA LEU A 738 -25.93 -51.66 -62.05
C LEU A 738 -24.76 -50.90 -62.71
N ASN A 739 -23.76 -51.61 -63.22
CA ASN A 739 -22.64 -51.00 -63.96
C ASN A 739 -23.11 -50.31 -65.26
N LYS A 740 -24.06 -50.90 -65.98
CA LYS A 740 -24.69 -50.25 -67.16
C LYS A 740 -25.47 -48.99 -66.78
N ARG A 741 -26.10 -48.96 -65.60
CA ARG A 741 -26.79 -47.76 -65.11
C ARG A 741 -25.81 -46.64 -64.78
N LEU A 742 -24.72 -46.94 -64.06
CA LEU A 742 -23.65 -45.97 -63.81
C LEU A 742 -23.02 -45.42 -65.10
N ALA A 743 -22.79 -46.26 -66.12
CA ALA A 743 -22.31 -45.82 -67.43
C ALA A 743 -23.26 -44.86 -68.15
N ARG A 744 -24.58 -45.05 -68.01
CA ARG A 744 -25.57 -44.10 -68.54
C ARG A 744 -25.54 -42.77 -67.79
N ILE A 745 -25.36 -42.80 -66.47
CA ILE A 745 -25.24 -41.58 -65.66
C ILE A 745 -23.97 -40.82 -66.02
N ALA A 746 -22.83 -41.51 -66.16
CA ALA A 746 -21.54 -40.93 -66.54
C ALA A 746 -21.66 -40.20 -67.88
N LYS A 747 -22.23 -40.87 -68.91
CA LYS A 747 -22.42 -40.25 -70.22
C LYS A 747 -23.33 -39.01 -70.18
N ARG A 748 -24.40 -39.04 -69.39
CA ARG A 748 -25.29 -37.88 -69.22
C ARG A 748 -24.59 -36.71 -68.52
N LEU A 749 -23.76 -37.00 -67.53
CA LEU A 749 -22.94 -36.00 -66.87
C LEU A 749 -21.90 -35.43 -67.83
N GLU A 750 -21.29 -36.27 -68.67
CA GLU A 750 -20.27 -35.88 -69.65
C GLU A 750 -20.83 -34.95 -70.73
N GLU A 751 -21.99 -35.31 -71.30
CA GLU A 751 -22.72 -34.45 -72.24
C GLU A 751 -23.07 -33.10 -71.60
N TRP A 752 -23.51 -33.11 -70.34
CA TRP A 752 -23.84 -31.89 -69.62
C TRP A 752 -22.62 -31.03 -69.26
N THR A 753 -21.50 -31.63 -68.85
CA THR A 753 -20.26 -30.91 -68.55
C THR A 753 -19.70 -30.28 -69.83
N ALA A 754 -19.73 -31.00 -70.95
CA ALA A 754 -19.30 -30.50 -72.25
C ALA A 754 -20.19 -29.34 -72.74
N GLU A 755 -21.51 -29.46 -72.59
CA GLU A 755 -22.44 -28.37 -72.93
C GLU A 755 -22.15 -27.11 -72.09
N ARG A 756 -21.82 -27.27 -70.80
CA ARG A 756 -21.48 -26.14 -69.92
C ARG A 756 -20.10 -25.55 -70.17
N LEU A 757 -19.11 -26.34 -70.57
CA LEU A 757 -17.78 -25.86 -70.94
C LEU A 757 -17.81 -25.10 -72.27
N SER A 758 -18.49 -25.63 -73.27
CA SER A 758 -18.63 -24.98 -74.59
C SER A 758 -19.28 -23.59 -74.48
N ARG A 759 -20.30 -23.44 -73.64
CA ARG A 759 -20.94 -22.14 -73.34
C ARG A 759 -20.02 -21.15 -72.62
N ARG A 760 -18.95 -21.63 -71.99
CA ARG A 760 -17.90 -20.81 -71.36
C ARG A 760 -16.66 -20.67 -72.23
N HIS A 761 -16.77 -20.98 -73.53
CA HIS A 761 -15.66 -20.98 -74.49
C HIS A 761 -14.45 -21.80 -74.02
N ALA A 762 -14.70 -22.89 -73.29
CA ALA A 762 -13.68 -23.83 -72.86
C ALA A 762 -13.71 -25.09 -73.73
N SER A 763 -12.55 -25.71 -73.95
CA SER A 763 -12.46 -27.00 -74.64
C SER A 763 -13.09 -28.11 -73.79
N SER A 764 -13.82 -29.00 -74.45
CA SER A 764 -14.42 -30.21 -73.86
C SER A 764 -14.08 -31.43 -74.71
N GLY A 765 -14.15 -32.64 -74.14
CA GLY A 765 -13.88 -33.90 -74.82
C GLY A 765 -12.61 -34.61 -74.33
N ASN A 766 -12.04 -34.19 -73.20
CA ASN A 766 -10.84 -34.81 -72.62
C ASN A 766 -11.17 -35.93 -71.62
N GLY A 767 -12.45 -36.28 -71.48
CA GLY A 767 -13.01 -37.25 -70.55
C GLY A 767 -13.75 -36.58 -69.39
N LEU A 768 -14.83 -37.23 -68.91
CA LEU A 768 -15.73 -36.70 -67.89
C LEU A 768 -15.00 -36.11 -66.66
N LEU A 769 -13.97 -36.76 -66.11
CA LEU A 769 -13.34 -36.28 -64.87
C LEU A 769 -12.57 -34.98 -65.09
N LYS A 770 -11.82 -34.91 -66.20
CA LYS A 770 -11.04 -33.72 -66.56
C LYS A 770 -11.94 -32.58 -66.94
N ASP A 771 -12.95 -32.85 -67.76
CA ASP A 771 -13.93 -31.84 -68.16
C ASP A 771 -14.71 -31.34 -66.93
N ALA A 772 -15.03 -32.22 -65.97
CA ALA A 772 -15.67 -31.81 -64.72
C ALA A 772 -14.74 -30.98 -63.81
N LYS A 773 -13.44 -31.29 -63.77
CA LYS A 773 -12.43 -30.51 -63.03
C LYS A 773 -12.21 -29.13 -63.68
N GLU A 774 -12.03 -29.09 -64.99
CA GLU A 774 -11.92 -27.85 -65.77
C GLU A 774 -13.19 -27.01 -65.61
N LEU A 775 -14.36 -27.64 -65.63
CA LEU A 775 -15.63 -26.94 -65.39
C LEU A 775 -15.68 -26.36 -63.97
N GLY A 776 -15.21 -27.09 -62.96
CA GLY A 776 -15.11 -26.62 -61.57
C GLY A 776 -14.19 -25.40 -61.44
N ILE A 777 -13.04 -25.42 -62.11
CA ILE A 777 -12.09 -24.29 -62.17
C ILE A 777 -12.73 -23.09 -62.88
N ARG A 778 -13.34 -23.30 -64.04
CA ARG A 778 -14.01 -22.23 -64.82
C ARG A 778 -15.23 -21.64 -64.11
N LEU A 779 -15.93 -22.45 -63.31
CA LEU A 779 -17.04 -21.97 -62.48
C LEU A 779 -16.56 -21.09 -61.32
N ALA A 780 -15.35 -21.34 -60.80
CA ALA A 780 -14.71 -20.44 -59.84
C ALA A 780 -14.34 -19.08 -60.48
N ASP A 781 -14.05 -19.08 -61.78
CA ASP A 781 -13.71 -17.88 -62.56
C ASP A 781 -14.93 -17.07 -63.06
N ILE A 782 -15.98 -17.73 -63.54
CA ILE A 782 -17.19 -17.09 -64.08
C ILE A 782 -18.43 -17.87 -63.58
N PRO A 783 -19.19 -17.35 -62.60
CA PRO A 783 -20.46 -17.96 -62.24
C PRO A 783 -21.42 -17.86 -63.42
N GLY A 784 -22.07 -18.96 -63.78
CA GLY A 784 -23.14 -18.93 -64.77
C GLY A 784 -24.50 -18.72 -64.08
N PRO A 785 -25.51 -18.17 -64.76
CA PRO A 785 -26.84 -17.99 -64.18
C PRO A 785 -27.47 -19.34 -63.78
N GLY A 786 -28.06 -19.38 -62.58
CA GLY A 786 -28.81 -20.52 -62.04
C GLY A 786 -28.00 -21.51 -61.20
N ALA A 787 -28.67 -22.04 -60.15
CA ALA A 787 -28.24 -23.05 -59.16
C ALA A 787 -26.73 -23.35 -59.09
N VAL A 788 -26.08 -22.84 -58.04
CA VAL A 788 -24.68 -23.09 -57.68
C VAL A 788 -24.40 -24.59 -57.70
N LEU A 789 -23.40 -25.00 -58.49
CA LEU A 789 -22.96 -26.39 -58.51
C LEU A 789 -22.20 -26.68 -57.20
N PRO A 790 -22.58 -27.71 -56.42
CA PRO A 790 -21.80 -28.09 -55.25
C PRO A 790 -20.44 -28.65 -55.71
N LEU A 791 -19.38 -27.87 -55.49
CA LEU A 791 -17.99 -28.20 -55.85
C LEU A 791 -17.16 -28.70 -54.65
N SER A 792 -17.77 -28.80 -53.46
CA SER A 792 -17.16 -29.30 -52.22
C SER A 792 -17.00 -30.83 -52.25
N LYS A 793 -16.30 -31.38 -51.24
CA LYS A 793 -16.13 -32.83 -51.09
C LYS A 793 -17.47 -33.54 -50.81
N ASP A 794 -17.72 -34.69 -51.45
CA ASP A 794 -18.89 -35.53 -51.16
C ASP A 794 -18.74 -36.26 -49.83
N GLU A 795 -19.35 -35.71 -48.78
CA GLU A 795 -19.35 -36.31 -47.43
C GLU A 795 -20.56 -37.22 -47.18
N TYR A 796 -21.44 -37.38 -48.17
CA TYR A 796 -22.65 -38.18 -47.99
C TYR A 796 -22.30 -39.66 -47.70
N PRO A 797 -22.90 -40.27 -46.65
CA PRO A 797 -22.59 -41.65 -46.29
C PRO A 797 -23.16 -42.62 -47.33
N LEU A 798 -22.29 -43.49 -47.85
CA LEU A 798 -22.68 -44.53 -48.81
C LEU A 798 -22.96 -45.87 -48.11
N PRO A 799 -23.84 -46.72 -48.67
CA PRO A 799 -24.09 -48.08 -48.17
C PRO A 799 -22.81 -48.93 -48.15
N LYS A 800 -22.79 -49.99 -47.33
CA LYS A 800 -21.69 -50.95 -47.31
C LYS A 800 -21.68 -51.77 -48.61
N SER A 801 -20.51 -52.24 -49.06
CA SER A 801 -20.35 -53.01 -50.30
C SER A 801 -21.16 -54.32 -50.35
N SER A 802 -21.59 -54.85 -49.20
CA SER A 802 -22.45 -56.04 -49.10
C SER A 802 -23.95 -55.77 -49.28
N ASP A 803 -24.39 -54.51 -49.28
CA ASP A 803 -25.81 -54.13 -49.39
C ASP A 803 -26.18 -53.68 -50.81
N LEU A 804 -26.41 -54.65 -51.69
CA LEU A 804 -26.76 -54.40 -53.09
C LEU A 804 -28.07 -53.60 -53.26
N ARG A 805 -29.05 -53.77 -52.36
CA ARG A 805 -30.30 -53.00 -52.41
C ARG A 805 -30.07 -51.55 -52.03
N GLY A 806 -29.27 -51.30 -50.98
CA GLY A 806 -28.88 -49.95 -50.61
C GLY A 806 -28.09 -49.24 -51.72
N ILE A 807 -27.20 -49.94 -52.41
CA ILE A 807 -26.45 -49.41 -53.56
C ILE A 807 -27.40 -49.09 -54.73
N GLU A 808 -28.36 -49.98 -55.02
CA GLU A 808 -29.37 -49.75 -56.06
C GLU A 808 -30.22 -48.49 -55.79
N ASP A 809 -30.64 -48.28 -54.54
CA ASP A 809 -31.35 -47.08 -54.11
C ASP A 809 -30.48 -45.82 -54.22
N ALA A 810 -29.20 -45.91 -53.87
CA ALA A 810 -28.25 -44.80 -54.01
C ALA A 810 -28.00 -44.42 -55.48
N ILE A 811 -27.90 -45.41 -56.38
CA ILE A 811 -27.84 -45.20 -57.83
C ILE A 811 -29.14 -44.57 -58.32
N HIS A 812 -30.31 -45.02 -57.85
CA HIS A 812 -31.58 -44.43 -58.24
C HIS A 812 -31.71 -42.95 -57.80
N ARG A 813 -31.20 -42.60 -56.60
CA ARG A 813 -31.12 -41.20 -56.16
C ARG A 813 -30.18 -40.37 -57.03
N LEU A 814 -29.02 -40.93 -57.40
CA LEU A 814 -28.09 -40.26 -58.32
C LEU A 814 -28.72 -40.07 -59.70
N GLU A 815 -29.41 -41.07 -60.24
CA GLU A 815 -30.15 -40.96 -61.52
C GLU A 815 -31.17 -39.84 -61.52
N LYS A 816 -31.90 -39.67 -60.39
CA LYS A 816 -32.82 -38.54 -60.19
C LYS A 816 -32.09 -37.20 -60.11
N ALA A 817 -30.96 -37.14 -59.42
CA ALA A 817 -30.14 -35.92 -59.30
C ALA A 817 -29.43 -35.51 -60.62
N VAL A 818 -29.31 -36.44 -61.58
CA VAL A 818 -28.79 -36.21 -62.94
C VAL A 818 -29.92 -35.91 -63.94
N ILE A 819 -31.18 -35.77 -63.48
CA ILE A 819 -32.25 -35.13 -64.28
C ILE A 819 -31.97 -33.63 -64.31
N LEU A 820 -31.17 -33.25 -65.30
CA LEU A 820 -30.68 -31.91 -65.49
C LEU A 820 -31.68 -31.10 -66.32
N PRO A 821 -32.10 -29.90 -65.88
CA PRO A 821 -32.73 -28.96 -66.80
C PRO A 821 -31.73 -28.67 -67.94
N SER A 822 -32.21 -28.68 -69.18
CA SER A 822 -31.39 -28.25 -70.33
C SER A 822 -30.84 -26.87 -70.00
N ALA A 823 -29.57 -26.63 -70.32
CA ALA A 823 -29.01 -25.30 -70.15
C ALA A 823 -29.68 -24.27 -71.08
N MET A 824 -30.58 -24.67 -72.00
CA MET A 824 -31.41 -23.74 -72.76
C MET A 824 -32.41 -23.01 -71.86
N VAL A 825 -32.10 -21.76 -71.53
CA VAL A 825 -33.13 -20.72 -71.51
C VAL A 825 -33.57 -20.54 -72.97
N PRO A 826 -34.86 -20.57 -73.31
CA PRO A 826 -35.30 -20.33 -74.69
C PRO A 826 -34.95 -18.89 -75.07
N MET A 827 -33.86 -18.74 -75.81
CA MET A 827 -33.53 -17.51 -76.53
C MET A 827 -34.66 -17.30 -77.56
N ALA A 828 -35.32 -16.15 -77.53
CA ALA A 828 -36.28 -15.79 -78.57
C ALA A 828 -35.61 -15.90 -79.94
N PRO A 829 -36.31 -16.37 -80.99
CA PRO A 829 -35.68 -16.60 -82.28
C PRO A 829 -35.10 -15.30 -82.82
N SER A 830 -33.86 -15.38 -83.29
CA SER A 830 -33.19 -14.35 -84.07
C SER A 830 -34.13 -13.84 -85.15
N ILE A 831 -34.49 -12.57 -85.10
CA ILE A 831 -35.11 -11.90 -86.23
C ILE A 831 -33.99 -11.73 -87.25
N GLU A 832 -33.89 -12.69 -88.18
CA GLU A 832 -33.22 -12.47 -89.46
C GLU A 832 -33.96 -11.31 -90.16
N SER A 833 -33.17 -10.37 -90.67
CA SER A 833 -33.62 -9.26 -91.52
C SER A 833 -34.43 -9.72 -92.73
#